data_AF-A0A9N9Q4V9-F1
#
_entry.id   AF-A0A9N9Q4V9-F1
#
_cell.length_a   1.000
_cell.length_b   1.000
_cell.length_c   1.000
_cell.angle_alpha   90.00
_cell.angle_beta   90.00
_cell.angle_gamma   90.00
#
_symmetry.space_group_name_H-M   'P 1'
#
loop_
_entity.id
_entity.type
_entity.pdbx_description
1 polymer ?
#
loop_
_entity_poly.entity_id
_entity_poly.type
_entity_poly.pdbx_seq_one_letter_code
_entity_poly.pdbx_strand_id
1 'polypeptide(L)'
;MLNLITLPYEVLSNIVGHIDFDDVFSLGLTCKSFTFFITDESLAKSIILNKIPFSPEAMEAKDRRCKYAKALRLVGKRREAFASVSPYTVATLGFCGDYLYCKGVLCYSLDDEVRVLDLHRSDNVETVVSISGLLINAVSDIHANSKGLFQILYYSDQIVSCIYKSLGPDLPAWLIVFSLEDGHILIPPERLDSVEKLFVRHNQDFLYYGTHSEIDADGHKKWMIHGYDFQNRKWFDEKIPLSEMAGHDVGSSVCFEIHGDSFYAISSQTSFECEEIDWTSFYHGYRFPLNSPCRELLEKTNDEDMWRRQHQEGPIDERWMSMQLDVDESTGKLKIVEARKEWYQGSSKSQRNYYTTDIIFPKDKQEQYEEESGDEFQDEDADAIEEAILRSQSDVGNQSSPHPSSVFSASTSTSKATSSSSTTAPSYTTLFDNTGFPNSQLLLLRQKENQPHYLEAPPRNPHCTHPGDNGAACPTFTIAKTCVRTYSKSSNTYLDLVDDPLLTDWNSTQRVRLRAGSRKLKPPLRNSEGFLCEPSGNLNETINQLYRDKGISFWPRVEETITEAQLDELYTLLNPPTFLGNVQGTCDERSLVYVTGEKGKPQALIFVGFDAGMRLKGLRRWGRVDKKTKGVGEGPHIDGRATGGVSMCETGQYSDLVPNKYVDPYEKGRTVGIERKGEGREVVHAGTAVQFSGPPYFNCGTASGFGSQCADGDAQDCVLGGHAAGDTKSAFTKAGRMGKLIRRVPAMYLALTNLGYNFGRAQKDGLVD
;
A
#
# COMPACT_ATOMS: atom_id res chain seq x y z
N MET A 1 7.07 -49.23 5.38
CA MET A 1 6.71 -47.92 4.80
C MET A 1 6.90 -46.87 5.88
N LEU A 2 7.82 -45.94 5.71
CA LEU A 2 7.96 -44.77 6.58
C LEU A 2 6.78 -43.83 6.28
N ASN A 3 5.84 -43.74 7.21
CA ASN A 3 4.76 -42.76 7.13
C ASN A 3 5.17 -41.53 7.96
N LEU A 4 4.93 -40.33 7.44
CA LEU A 4 5.19 -39.08 8.16
C LEU A 4 4.48 -39.06 9.53
N ILE A 5 3.30 -39.69 9.65
CA ILE A 5 2.54 -39.81 10.91
C ILE A 5 3.27 -40.66 11.97
N THR A 6 4.13 -41.59 11.55
CA THR A 6 4.85 -42.50 12.45
C THR A 6 6.21 -41.98 12.90
N LEU A 7 6.63 -40.81 12.41
CA LEU A 7 7.90 -40.21 12.81
C LEU A 7 7.84 -39.66 14.24
N PRO A 8 8.95 -39.73 15.00
CA PRO A 8 9.05 -39.07 16.29
C PRO A 8 8.81 -37.55 16.19
N TYR A 9 8.33 -36.97 17.29
CA TYR A 9 8.03 -35.55 17.37
C TYR A 9 9.24 -34.68 17.01
N GLU A 10 10.43 -35.06 17.43
CA GLU A 10 11.68 -34.36 17.20
C GLU A 10 12.03 -34.30 15.70
N VAL A 11 11.81 -35.41 14.99
CA VAL A 11 12.04 -35.49 13.54
C VAL A 11 11.03 -34.62 12.79
N LEU A 12 9.76 -34.64 13.21
CA LEU A 12 8.72 -33.78 12.64
C LEU A 12 9.00 -32.30 12.90
N SER A 13 9.46 -31.95 14.09
CA SER A 13 9.86 -30.57 14.42
C SER A 13 11.05 -30.12 13.57
N ASN A 14 12.00 -31.01 13.27
CA ASN A 14 13.11 -30.70 12.39
C ASN A 14 12.65 -30.48 10.94
N ILE A 15 11.77 -31.34 10.41
CA ILE A 15 11.16 -31.15 9.08
C ILE A 15 10.44 -29.80 8.99
N VAL A 16 9.64 -29.45 10.00
CA VAL A 16 8.97 -28.15 10.10
C VAL A 16 9.97 -26.99 10.09
N GLY A 17 11.16 -27.17 10.66
CA GLY A 17 12.25 -26.20 10.59
C GLY A 17 12.62 -25.81 9.16
N HIS A 18 12.54 -26.73 8.20
CA HIS A 18 13.02 -26.55 6.82
C HIS A 18 11.95 -26.22 5.77
N ILE A 19 10.67 -26.14 6.14
CA ILE A 19 9.57 -25.79 5.22
C ILE A 19 8.99 -24.41 5.54
N ASP A 20 8.43 -23.72 4.55
CA ASP A 20 7.91 -22.37 4.77
C ASP A 20 6.68 -22.34 5.69
N PHE A 21 6.39 -21.16 6.25
CA PHE A 21 5.25 -20.97 7.16
C PHE A 21 3.92 -21.49 6.57
N ASP A 22 3.63 -21.14 5.32
CA ASP A 22 2.37 -21.50 4.66
C ASP A 22 2.27 -23.01 4.41
N ASP A 23 3.40 -23.68 4.19
CA ASP A 23 3.46 -25.14 4.05
C ASP A 23 3.24 -25.84 5.38
N VAL A 24 3.82 -25.34 6.47
CA VAL A 24 3.57 -25.85 7.83
C VAL A 24 2.08 -25.72 8.18
N PHE A 25 1.50 -24.55 7.90
CA PHE A 25 0.09 -24.32 8.16
C PHE A 25 -0.79 -25.26 7.33
N SER A 26 -0.49 -25.40 6.04
CA SER A 26 -1.20 -26.31 5.14
C SER A 26 -1.06 -27.77 5.58
N LEU A 27 0.13 -28.19 6.01
CA LEU A 27 0.41 -29.53 6.55
C LEU A 27 -0.49 -29.83 7.76
N GLY A 28 -0.62 -28.87 8.68
CA GLY A 28 -1.49 -29.00 9.85
C GLY A 28 -2.98 -29.16 9.54
N LEU A 29 -3.41 -28.73 8.34
CA LEU A 29 -4.79 -28.84 7.87
C LEU A 29 -5.07 -30.15 7.09
N THR A 30 -4.04 -30.92 6.74
CA THR A 30 -4.21 -32.12 5.90
C THR A 30 -4.94 -33.27 6.61
N CYS A 31 -4.67 -33.50 7.90
CA CYS A 31 -5.31 -34.57 8.67
C CYS A 31 -5.33 -34.28 10.18
N LYS A 32 -6.18 -35.01 10.91
CA LYS A 32 -6.33 -34.86 12.37
C LYS A 32 -5.01 -35.09 13.13
N SER A 33 -4.19 -36.03 12.66
CA SER A 33 -2.91 -36.36 13.29
C SER A 33 -1.87 -35.24 13.16
N PHE A 34 -2.02 -34.31 12.22
CA PHE A 34 -1.11 -33.18 12.01
C PHE A 34 -1.64 -31.86 12.54
N THR A 35 -2.88 -31.83 13.04
CA THR A 35 -3.46 -30.63 13.65
C THR A 35 -2.60 -30.09 14.81
N PHE A 36 -1.81 -30.94 15.48
CA PHE A 36 -0.89 -30.49 16.53
C PHE A 36 0.13 -29.45 16.05
N PHE A 37 0.54 -29.45 14.76
CA PHE A 37 1.44 -28.42 14.20
C PHE A 37 0.91 -27.00 14.38
N ILE A 38 -0.42 -26.84 14.42
CA ILE A 38 -1.08 -25.54 14.52
C ILE A 38 -1.81 -25.35 15.85
N THR A 39 -1.77 -26.33 16.75
CA THR A 39 -2.45 -26.26 18.06
C THR A 39 -1.52 -26.37 19.26
N ASP A 40 -0.36 -27.02 19.12
CA ASP A 40 0.63 -27.10 20.19
C ASP A 40 1.33 -25.76 20.38
N GLU A 41 1.44 -25.28 21.63
CA GLU A 41 2.01 -23.98 21.94
C GLU A 41 3.54 -23.94 21.78
N SER A 42 4.24 -25.05 22.08
CA SER A 42 5.70 -25.09 22.00
C SER A 42 6.17 -25.08 20.54
N LEU A 43 5.52 -25.88 19.70
CA LEU A 43 5.82 -25.97 18.29
C LEU A 43 5.39 -24.70 17.57
N ALA A 44 4.19 -24.18 17.87
CA ALA A 44 3.73 -22.92 17.29
C ALA A 44 4.64 -21.75 17.66
N LYS A 45 5.16 -21.71 18.89
CA LYS A 45 6.16 -20.71 19.30
C LYS A 45 7.41 -20.80 18.44
N SER A 46 7.94 -22.01 18.25
CA SER A 46 9.11 -22.25 17.38
C SER A 46 8.84 -21.80 15.94
N ILE A 47 7.71 -22.21 15.37
CA ILE A 47 7.32 -21.88 13.98
C ILE A 47 7.21 -20.36 13.80
N ILE A 48 6.46 -19.68 14.66
CA ILE A 48 6.23 -18.23 14.52
C ILE A 48 7.54 -17.46 14.66
N LEU A 49 8.30 -17.73 15.74
CA LEU A 49 9.50 -16.95 16.04
C LEU A 49 10.64 -17.20 15.07
N ASN A 50 10.68 -18.36 14.41
CA ASN A 50 11.73 -18.66 13.43
C ASN A 50 11.35 -18.31 11.99
N LYS A 51 10.06 -18.30 11.63
CA LYS A 51 9.63 -18.12 10.22
C LYS A 51 9.02 -16.76 9.93
N ILE A 52 8.28 -16.19 10.87
CA ILE A 52 7.56 -14.92 10.69
C ILE A 52 7.61 -14.05 11.97
N PRO A 53 8.79 -13.86 12.60
CA PRO A 53 8.92 -13.18 13.89
C PRO A 53 8.41 -11.74 13.90
N PHE A 54 8.38 -11.08 12.74
CA PHE A 54 7.98 -9.68 12.59
C PHE A 54 6.55 -9.51 12.07
N SER A 55 5.79 -10.60 11.93
CA SER A 55 4.35 -10.48 11.67
C SER A 55 3.63 -9.83 12.87
N PRO A 56 2.56 -9.04 12.65
CA PRO A 56 1.84 -8.37 13.74
C PRO A 56 1.37 -9.35 14.83
N GLU A 57 0.87 -10.52 14.44
CA GLU A 57 0.41 -11.56 15.37
C GLU A 57 1.57 -12.20 16.15
N ALA A 58 2.75 -12.31 15.54
CA ALA A 58 3.96 -12.80 16.20
C ALA A 58 4.45 -11.82 17.26
N MET A 59 4.51 -10.53 16.92
CA MET A 59 4.89 -9.46 17.85
C MET A 59 3.91 -9.41 19.03
N GLU A 60 2.59 -9.42 18.78
CA GLU A 60 1.58 -9.43 19.83
C GLU A 60 1.71 -10.66 20.76
N ALA A 61 2.00 -11.84 20.21
CA ALA A 61 2.22 -13.05 20.99
C ALA A 61 3.54 -13.03 21.77
N LYS A 62 4.60 -12.42 21.20
CA LYS A 62 5.91 -12.24 21.83
C LYS A 62 5.82 -11.30 23.03
N ASP A 63 5.16 -10.16 22.87
CA ASP A 63 4.97 -9.15 23.91
C ASP A 63 4.20 -9.71 25.10
N ARG A 64 3.12 -10.45 24.81
CA ARG A 64 2.30 -11.10 25.84
C ARG A 64 2.87 -12.43 26.34
N ARG A 65 3.97 -12.90 25.75
CA ARG A 65 4.63 -14.20 26.02
C ARG A 65 3.67 -15.39 26.06
N CYS A 66 2.61 -15.38 25.25
CA CYS A 66 1.59 -16.42 25.26
C CYS A 66 0.78 -16.49 23.96
N LYS A 67 -0.02 -17.55 23.80
CA LYS A 67 -1.00 -17.76 22.71
C LYS A 67 -0.36 -17.85 21.32
N TYR A 68 0.81 -18.45 21.21
CA TYR A 68 1.50 -18.65 19.94
C TYR A 68 0.68 -19.54 19.00
N ALA A 69 0.05 -20.61 19.51
CA ALA A 69 -0.81 -21.44 18.67
C ALA A 69 -2.02 -20.67 18.12
N LYS A 70 -2.56 -19.71 18.88
CA LYS A 70 -3.61 -18.81 18.38
C LYS A 70 -3.06 -17.90 17.29
N ALA A 71 -1.92 -17.24 17.53
CA ALA A 71 -1.30 -16.33 16.58
C ALA A 71 -0.98 -17.03 15.25
N LEU A 72 -0.46 -18.27 15.30
CA LEU A 72 -0.13 -19.06 14.11
C LEU A 72 -1.37 -19.26 13.24
N ARG A 73 -2.48 -19.66 13.88
CA ARG A 73 -3.75 -19.85 13.19
C ARG A 73 -4.36 -18.54 12.68
N LEU A 74 -4.11 -17.41 13.32
CA LEU A 74 -4.57 -16.10 12.85
C LEU A 74 -3.80 -15.70 11.58
N VAL A 75 -2.48 -15.82 11.57
CA VAL A 75 -1.66 -15.52 10.38
C VAL A 75 -2.09 -16.37 9.18
N GLY A 76 -2.20 -17.69 9.36
CA GLY A 76 -2.61 -18.59 8.28
C GLY A 76 -4.02 -18.28 7.75
N LYS A 77 -4.95 -17.92 8.64
CA LYS A 77 -6.32 -17.51 8.25
C LYS A 77 -6.34 -16.16 7.55
N ARG A 78 -5.57 -15.18 8.03
CA ARG A 78 -5.44 -13.85 7.42
C ARG A 78 -4.88 -13.95 6.01
N ARG A 79 -3.76 -14.66 5.84
CA ARG A 79 -3.13 -14.86 4.53
C ARG A 79 -4.08 -15.55 3.54
N GLU A 80 -4.81 -16.58 3.99
CA GLU A 80 -5.82 -17.22 3.13
C GLU A 80 -7.00 -16.29 2.83
N ALA A 81 -7.46 -15.49 3.79
CA ALA A 81 -8.55 -14.54 3.62
C ALA A 81 -8.19 -13.44 2.60
N PHE A 82 -6.97 -12.90 2.65
CA PHE A 82 -6.45 -12.01 1.60
C PHE A 82 -6.38 -12.73 0.26
N ALA A 83 -5.70 -13.89 0.21
CA ALA A 83 -5.46 -14.63 -1.02
C ALA A 83 -6.74 -15.13 -1.71
N SER A 84 -7.85 -15.26 -0.99
CA SER A 84 -9.15 -15.69 -1.54
C SER A 84 -10.18 -14.56 -1.62
N VAL A 85 -9.82 -13.35 -1.17
CA VAL A 85 -10.72 -12.18 -1.01
C VAL A 85 -11.95 -12.54 -0.19
N SER A 86 -11.73 -13.15 0.98
CA SER A 86 -12.81 -13.60 1.84
C SER A 86 -12.74 -12.93 3.23
N PRO A 87 -13.12 -11.65 3.33
CA PRO A 87 -13.07 -10.93 4.60
C PRO A 87 -13.94 -11.61 5.66
N TYR A 88 -13.47 -11.55 6.91
CA TYR A 88 -14.20 -12.05 8.07
C TYR A 88 -15.20 -11.03 8.60
N THR A 89 -14.91 -9.74 8.46
CA THR A 89 -15.71 -8.66 9.04
C THR A 89 -15.97 -7.57 8.03
N VAL A 90 -17.21 -7.06 8.00
CA VAL A 90 -17.55 -5.83 7.28
C VAL A 90 -18.49 -5.01 8.14
N ALA A 91 -18.23 -3.71 8.26
CA ALA A 91 -19.02 -2.82 9.07
C ALA A 91 -18.98 -1.37 8.57
N THR A 92 -20.09 -0.66 8.72
CA THR A 92 -20.10 0.81 8.70
C THR A 92 -19.73 1.28 10.10
N LEU A 93 -18.61 1.98 10.24
CA LEU A 93 -18.14 2.46 11.54
C LEU A 93 -18.80 3.79 11.94
N GLY A 94 -19.12 4.64 10.95
CA GLY A 94 -19.76 5.92 11.18
C GLY A 94 -19.68 6.84 9.97
N PHE A 95 -19.65 8.14 10.24
CA PHE A 95 -19.49 9.20 9.26
C PHE A 95 -18.31 10.08 9.62
N CYS A 96 -17.66 10.67 8.62
CA CYS A 96 -16.52 11.56 8.85
C CYS A 96 -16.43 12.67 7.80
N GLY A 97 -15.79 13.78 8.16
CA GLY A 97 -15.37 14.83 7.22
C GLY A 97 -14.00 14.53 6.60
N ASP A 98 -13.07 14.04 7.42
CA ASP A 98 -11.73 13.61 7.04
C ASP A 98 -11.35 12.34 7.80
N TYR A 99 -10.46 11.51 7.25
CA TYR A 99 -10.00 10.29 7.91
C TYR A 99 -8.57 9.91 7.56
N LEU A 100 -7.92 9.23 8.49
CA LEU A 100 -6.65 8.55 8.34
C LEU A 100 -6.79 7.14 8.91
N TYR A 101 -6.34 6.16 8.16
CA TYR A 101 -6.20 4.79 8.65
C TYR A 101 -4.73 4.36 8.53
N CYS A 102 -4.10 4.04 9.65
CA CYS A 102 -2.68 3.70 9.70
C CYS A 102 -2.41 2.70 10.83
N LYS A 103 -1.64 1.64 10.55
CA LYS A 103 -1.19 0.63 11.53
C LYS A 103 -2.35 0.07 12.39
N GLY A 104 -3.47 -0.27 11.76
CA GLY A 104 -4.64 -0.78 12.47
C GLY A 104 -5.49 0.23 13.25
N VAL A 105 -5.07 1.49 13.34
CA VAL A 105 -5.78 2.55 14.05
C VAL A 105 -6.47 3.49 13.08
N LEU A 106 -7.74 3.77 13.38
CA LEU A 106 -8.57 4.71 12.64
C LEU A 106 -8.64 6.04 13.37
N CYS A 107 -8.23 7.11 12.69
CA CYS A 107 -8.43 8.49 13.11
C CYS A 107 -9.41 9.17 12.15
N TYR A 108 -10.43 9.85 12.64
CA TYR A 108 -11.37 10.57 11.77
C TYR A 108 -11.94 11.80 12.46
N SER A 109 -12.34 12.79 11.66
CA SER A 109 -12.98 14.00 12.16
C SER A 109 -14.50 13.92 12.00
N LEU A 110 -15.21 14.30 13.06
CA LEU A 110 -16.67 14.41 13.09
C LEU A 110 -17.06 15.51 14.09
N ASP A 111 -17.93 16.44 13.69
CA ASP A 111 -18.53 17.46 14.57
C ASP A 111 -17.53 18.24 15.45
N ASP A 112 -16.44 18.75 14.85
CA ASP A 112 -15.35 19.48 15.53
C ASP A 112 -14.51 18.64 16.52
N GLU A 113 -14.55 17.33 16.38
CA GLU A 113 -13.77 16.40 17.18
C GLU A 113 -12.92 15.49 16.30
N VAL A 114 -11.72 15.15 16.77
CA VAL A 114 -10.92 14.04 16.27
C VAL A 114 -11.22 12.83 17.12
N ARG A 115 -11.58 11.73 16.46
CA ARG A 115 -11.91 10.45 17.08
C ARG A 115 -10.89 9.42 16.66
N VAL A 116 -10.35 8.68 17.63
CA VAL A 116 -9.34 7.64 17.41
C VAL A 116 -9.84 6.30 17.95
N LEU A 117 -9.73 5.26 17.13
CA LEU A 117 -10.18 3.90 17.44
C LEU A 117 -9.19 2.85 16.95
N ASP A 118 -8.66 2.01 17.85
CA ASP A 118 -7.83 0.86 17.48
C ASP A 118 -8.71 -0.30 17.02
N LEU A 119 -8.76 -0.51 15.69
CA LEU A 119 -9.58 -1.55 15.09
C LEU A 119 -8.95 -2.93 15.26
N HIS A 120 -7.61 -3.02 15.16
CA HIS A 120 -6.88 -4.29 15.26
C HIS A 120 -6.97 -4.91 16.66
N ARG A 121 -6.89 -4.09 17.71
CA ARG A 121 -7.15 -4.53 19.10
C ARG A 121 -8.62 -4.72 19.42
N SER A 122 -9.50 -4.38 18.46
CA SER A 122 -10.95 -4.46 18.60
C SER A 122 -11.46 -3.63 19.76
N ASP A 123 -10.92 -2.43 19.91
CA ASP A 123 -11.32 -1.51 20.95
C ASP A 123 -12.79 -1.13 20.79
N ASN A 124 -13.43 -0.88 21.93
CA ASN A 124 -14.86 -0.58 22.01
C ASN A 124 -15.13 0.86 22.47
N VAL A 125 -14.07 1.63 22.74
CA VAL A 125 -14.10 3.02 23.19
C VAL A 125 -13.26 3.84 22.22
N GLU A 126 -13.78 4.99 21.81
CA GLU A 126 -13.05 5.97 21.00
C GLU A 126 -12.38 6.96 21.94
N THR A 127 -11.14 7.32 21.66
CA THR A 127 -10.52 8.52 22.24
C THR A 127 -10.98 9.72 21.44
N VAL A 128 -11.57 10.72 22.12
CA VAL A 128 -12.16 11.90 21.49
C VAL A 128 -11.41 13.14 21.94
N VAL A 129 -10.98 13.96 20.98
CA VAL A 129 -10.23 15.19 21.24
C VAL A 129 -10.88 16.35 20.49
N SER A 130 -11.23 17.42 21.21
CA SER A 130 -11.84 18.63 20.61
C SER A 130 -10.83 19.38 19.75
N ILE A 131 -11.18 19.65 18.49
CA ILE A 131 -10.36 20.44 17.57
C ILE A 131 -10.26 21.88 18.06
N SER A 132 -11.38 22.50 18.45
CA SER A 132 -11.37 23.83 19.06
C SER A 132 -10.47 23.92 20.29
N GLY A 133 -10.52 22.91 21.18
CA GLY A 133 -9.66 22.86 22.37
C GLY A 133 -8.17 22.77 22.02
N LEU A 134 -7.81 21.94 21.02
CA LEU A 134 -6.44 21.86 20.51
C LEU A 134 -5.98 23.20 19.93
N LEU A 135 -6.82 23.87 19.13
CA LEU A 135 -6.45 25.13 18.48
C LEU A 135 -6.23 26.26 19.49
N ILE A 136 -7.08 26.37 20.52
CA ILE A 136 -6.95 27.36 21.60
C ILE A 136 -5.63 27.17 22.36
N ASN A 137 -5.27 25.92 22.65
CA ASN A 137 -4.05 25.58 23.37
C ASN A 137 -2.80 25.72 22.50
N ALA A 138 -2.93 25.44 21.19
CA ALA A 138 -1.82 25.51 20.26
C ALA A 138 -1.44 26.96 20.01
N VAL A 139 -2.38 27.76 19.49
CA VAL A 139 -2.03 29.06 18.92
C VAL A 139 -2.90 30.12 19.56
N SER A 140 -2.31 30.90 20.48
CA SER A 140 -3.00 32.02 21.12
C SER A 140 -3.51 33.05 20.10
N ASP A 141 -2.87 33.16 18.93
CA ASP A 141 -3.27 34.06 17.84
C ASP A 141 -4.51 33.60 17.06
N ILE A 142 -4.94 32.33 17.18
CA ILE A 142 -6.20 31.83 16.61
C ILE A 142 -7.35 32.28 17.52
N HIS A 143 -7.56 33.59 17.63
CA HIS A 143 -8.65 34.17 18.42
C HIS A 143 -10.00 33.89 17.75
N ALA A 144 -10.83 33.10 18.44
CA ALA A 144 -12.32 33.09 18.48
C ALA A 144 -13.15 33.08 17.18
N ASN A 145 -12.59 33.06 15.97
CA ASN A 145 -13.37 33.16 14.73
C ASN A 145 -12.70 32.53 13.49
N SER A 146 -11.82 31.55 13.68
CA SER A 146 -11.03 30.99 12.60
C SER A 146 -11.79 29.89 11.85
N LYS A 147 -12.49 30.28 10.78
CA LYS A 147 -12.90 29.31 9.75
C LYS A 147 -11.62 28.75 9.14
N GLY A 148 -11.38 27.46 9.31
CA GLY A 148 -10.19 26.78 8.79
C GLY A 148 -10.47 25.32 8.48
N LEU A 149 -9.56 24.71 7.72
CA LEU A 149 -9.59 23.28 7.41
C LEU A 149 -8.63 22.56 8.35
N PHE A 150 -9.14 21.61 9.11
CA PHE A 150 -8.34 20.69 9.91
C PHE A 150 -8.24 19.35 9.17
N GLN A 151 -7.02 18.86 8.98
CA GLN A 151 -6.77 17.61 8.27
C GLN A 151 -5.80 16.73 9.08
N ILE A 152 -6.10 15.44 9.18
CA ILE A 152 -5.26 14.48 9.89
C ILE A 152 -4.16 14.00 8.93
N LEU A 153 -2.89 13.99 9.37
CA LEU A 153 -1.73 13.69 8.52
C LEU A 153 -1.12 12.32 8.82
N TYR A 154 -0.89 11.99 10.10
CA TYR A 154 -0.22 10.75 10.47
C TYR A 154 -0.59 10.31 11.90
N TYR A 155 -0.46 9.01 12.16
CA TYR A 155 -0.65 8.39 13.46
C TYR A 155 0.45 7.35 13.71
N SER A 156 1.06 7.40 14.89
CA SER A 156 1.95 6.36 15.41
C SER A 156 2.10 6.54 16.93
N ASP A 157 2.23 5.44 17.66
CA ASP A 157 2.62 5.45 19.09
C ASP A 157 1.78 6.38 19.97
N GLN A 158 0.44 6.34 19.83
CA GLN A 158 -0.50 7.20 20.55
C GLN A 158 -0.35 8.71 20.26
N ILE A 159 0.41 9.08 19.23
CA ILE A 159 0.59 10.47 18.78
C ILE A 159 -0.20 10.66 17.48
N VAL A 160 -0.88 11.81 17.36
CA VAL A 160 -1.57 12.22 16.13
C VAL A 160 -0.96 13.52 15.63
N SER A 161 -0.60 13.52 14.35
CA SER A 161 -0.15 14.72 13.64
C SER A 161 -1.24 15.22 12.70
N CYS A 162 -1.51 16.52 12.76
CA CYS A 162 -2.56 17.19 11.99
C CYS A 162 -2.03 18.50 11.41
N ILE A 163 -2.71 18.99 10.37
CA ILE A 163 -2.51 20.32 9.82
C ILE A 163 -3.79 21.13 9.97
N TYR A 164 -3.62 22.37 10.44
CA TYR A 164 -4.67 23.37 10.41
C TYR A 164 -4.33 24.42 9.36
N LYS A 165 -5.25 24.66 8.42
CA LYS A 165 -5.13 25.69 7.37
C LYS A 165 -6.17 26.77 7.63
N SER A 166 -5.73 28.00 7.90
CA SER A 166 -6.65 29.14 8.05
C SER A 166 -7.20 29.56 6.70
N LEU A 167 -8.47 30.00 6.67
CA LEU A 167 -9.11 30.59 5.47
C LEU A 167 -8.91 32.11 5.38
N GLY A 168 -7.94 32.67 6.12
CA GLY A 168 -7.57 34.09 6.07
C GLY A 168 -6.82 34.50 4.80
N PRO A 169 -6.52 35.80 4.61
CA PRO A 169 -5.87 36.33 3.40
C PRO A 169 -4.49 35.73 3.12
N ASP A 170 -3.72 35.40 4.16
CA ASP A 170 -2.37 34.82 4.03
C ASP A 170 -2.37 33.27 4.03
N LEU A 171 -3.55 32.65 4.18
CA LEU A 171 -3.78 31.20 4.30
C LEU A 171 -2.70 30.45 5.13
N PRO A 172 -2.32 30.94 6.33
CA PRO A 172 -1.28 30.28 7.11
C PRO A 172 -1.70 28.85 7.49
N ALA A 173 -0.69 27.98 7.54
CA ALA A 173 -0.85 26.60 7.94
C ALA A 173 0.03 26.28 9.14
N TRP A 174 -0.50 25.49 10.06
CA TRP A 174 0.22 25.07 11.27
C TRP A 174 0.23 23.55 11.38
N LEU A 175 1.39 23.02 11.73
CA LEU A 175 1.52 21.63 12.15
C LEU A 175 1.16 21.52 13.64
N ILE A 176 0.20 20.66 13.95
CA ILE A 176 -0.29 20.42 15.30
C ILE A 176 -0.07 18.94 15.61
N VAL A 177 0.64 18.66 16.69
CA VAL A 177 0.98 17.29 17.10
C VAL A 177 0.64 17.15 18.56
N PHE A 178 -0.16 16.14 18.90
CA PHE A 178 -0.63 15.92 20.26
C PHE A 178 -0.61 14.45 20.65
N SER A 179 -0.44 14.19 21.94
CA SER A 179 -0.55 12.85 22.53
C SER A 179 -2.01 12.54 22.85
N LEU A 180 -2.43 11.31 22.58
CA LEU A 180 -3.73 10.78 22.97
C LEU A 180 -3.80 10.37 24.44
N GLU A 181 -2.66 10.15 25.09
CA GLU A 181 -2.63 9.75 26.50
C GLU A 181 -2.99 10.94 27.41
N ASP A 182 -2.36 12.09 27.18
CA ASP A 182 -2.53 13.27 28.01
C ASP A 182 -3.36 14.38 27.34
N GLY A 183 -3.68 14.25 26.05
CA GLY A 183 -4.35 15.30 25.27
C GLY A 183 -3.50 16.57 25.08
N HIS A 184 -2.21 16.51 25.41
CA HIS A 184 -1.29 17.63 25.36
C HIS A 184 -0.59 17.75 24.01
N ILE A 185 -0.37 18.99 23.60
CA ILE A 185 0.40 19.34 22.42
C ILE A 185 1.88 19.05 22.70
N LEU A 186 2.51 18.31 21.79
CA LEU A 186 3.89 17.81 21.95
C LEU A 186 4.94 18.71 21.32
N ILE A 187 4.56 19.45 20.29
CA ILE A 187 5.44 20.40 19.60
C ILE A 187 4.88 21.82 19.76
N PRO A 188 5.73 22.84 19.98
CA PRO A 188 5.31 24.22 19.73
C PRO A 188 4.69 24.30 18.33
N PRO A 189 3.55 24.99 18.15
CA PRO A 189 2.91 25.06 16.85
C PRO A 189 3.85 25.67 15.83
N GLU A 190 4.25 24.86 14.87
CA GLU A 190 5.16 25.27 13.81
C GLU A 190 4.33 25.83 12.67
N ARG A 191 4.57 27.10 12.32
CA ARG A 191 4.00 27.68 11.11
C ARG A 191 4.76 27.11 9.92
N LEU A 192 4.03 26.46 9.02
CA LEU A 192 4.62 25.87 7.83
C LEU A 192 4.83 26.95 6.76
N ASP A 193 6.06 27.07 6.28
CA ASP A 193 6.42 27.94 5.15
C ASP A 193 5.76 27.48 3.84
N SER A 194 5.52 26.18 3.70
CA SER A 194 4.81 25.57 2.58
C SER A 194 4.01 24.35 3.02
N VAL A 195 2.95 24.05 2.27
CA VAL A 195 2.13 22.83 2.42
C VAL A 195 2.18 21.94 1.17
N GLU A 196 3.06 22.29 0.22
CA GLU A 196 3.19 21.56 -1.04
C GLU A 196 3.80 20.18 -0.79
N LYS A 197 3.02 19.14 -1.12
CA LYS A 197 3.37 17.72 -0.96
C LYS A 197 3.86 17.38 0.46
N LEU A 198 3.28 18.03 1.47
CA LEU A 198 3.61 17.79 2.88
C LEU A 198 3.43 16.31 3.23
N PHE A 199 4.46 15.72 3.85
CA PHE A 199 4.36 14.44 4.57
C PHE A 199 4.78 14.63 6.02
N VAL A 200 4.28 13.75 6.89
CA VAL A 200 4.71 13.64 8.29
C VAL A 200 4.91 12.17 8.63
N ARG A 201 5.99 11.85 9.32
CA ARG A 201 6.29 10.54 9.93
C ARG A 201 6.81 10.79 11.33
N HIS A 202 6.33 10.02 12.29
CA HIS A 202 6.86 10.07 13.65
C HIS A 202 6.74 8.71 14.31
N ASN A 203 7.56 8.51 15.33
CA ASN A 203 7.40 7.45 16.31
C ASN A 203 7.20 8.08 17.70
N GLN A 204 7.41 7.32 18.78
CA GLN A 204 7.31 7.83 20.15
C GLN A 204 8.39 8.88 20.51
N ASP A 205 9.52 8.90 19.80
CA ASP A 205 10.74 9.65 20.18
C ASP A 205 11.03 10.84 19.24
N PHE A 206 10.76 10.68 17.95
CA PHE A 206 11.10 11.65 16.90
C PHE A 206 9.93 11.90 15.95
N LEU A 207 9.87 13.13 15.43
CA LEU A 207 8.99 13.52 14.34
C LEU A 207 9.80 14.10 13.19
N TYR A 208 9.45 13.69 11.98
CA TYR A 208 9.98 14.23 10.74
C TYR A 208 8.83 14.65 9.83
N TYR A 209 8.93 15.85 9.29
CA TYR A 209 8.06 16.30 8.20
C TYR A 209 8.90 16.82 7.05
N GLY A 210 8.34 16.83 5.85
CA GLY A 210 9.01 17.46 4.72
C GLY A 210 8.05 18.05 3.71
N THR A 211 8.55 19.04 2.99
CA THR A 211 7.81 19.77 1.94
C THR A 211 8.62 19.79 0.65
N HIS A 212 7.93 19.77 -0.48
CA HIS A 212 8.53 19.84 -1.80
C HIS A 212 8.36 21.26 -2.37
N SER A 213 9.12 22.20 -1.83
CA SER A 213 8.90 23.64 -2.07
C SER A 213 10.15 24.48 -2.18
N GLU A 214 11.29 24.01 -1.70
CA GLU A 214 12.54 24.79 -1.76
C GLU A 214 13.08 24.73 -3.18
N ILE A 215 13.35 25.91 -3.76
CA ILE A 215 13.92 26.03 -5.10
C ILE A 215 15.41 26.31 -4.93
N ASP A 216 16.24 25.43 -5.46
CA ASP A 216 17.70 25.58 -5.41
C ASP A 216 18.19 26.26 -6.71
N ALA A 217 19.51 26.44 -6.85
CA ALA A 217 20.14 27.14 -7.96
C ALA A 217 19.82 26.54 -9.35
N ASP A 218 19.42 25.28 -9.41
CA ASP A 218 18.99 24.58 -10.61
C ASP A 218 17.54 24.88 -11.02
N GLY A 219 16.79 25.64 -10.21
CA GLY A 219 15.41 26.04 -10.50
C GLY A 219 14.37 24.93 -10.25
N HIS A 220 14.80 23.75 -9.80
CA HIS A 220 13.91 22.65 -9.45
C HIS A 220 13.51 22.73 -7.97
N LYS A 221 12.26 22.34 -7.69
CA LYS A 221 11.80 22.18 -6.31
C LYS A 221 12.43 20.92 -5.72
N LYS A 222 12.84 21.01 -4.45
CA LYS A 222 13.51 19.96 -3.70
C LYS A 222 12.79 19.67 -2.40
N TRP A 223 13.04 18.47 -1.90
CA TRP A 223 12.55 18.04 -0.60
C TRP A 223 13.40 18.62 0.51
N MET A 224 12.74 19.28 1.45
CA MET A 224 13.33 19.76 2.69
C MET A 224 12.73 19.00 3.86
N ILE A 225 13.59 18.35 4.63
CA ILE A 225 13.18 17.55 5.78
C ILE A 225 13.54 18.30 7.07
N HIS A 226 12.56 18.36 7.96
CA HIS A 226 12.65 18.94 9.28
C HIS A 226 12.44 17.85 10.32
N GLY A 227 13.20 17.89 11.40
CA GLY A 227 13.10 16.92 12.50
C GLY A 227 12.85 17.58 13.85
N TYR A 228 12.11 16.89 14.71
CA TYR A 228 11.86 17.27 16.09
C TYR A 228 12.11 16.09 17.02
N ASP A 229 12.74 16.38 18.15
CA ASP A 229 13.01 15.42 19.23
C ASP A 229 11.98 15.65 20.36
N PHE A 230 11.10 14.66 20.57
CA PHE A 230 10.07 14.74 21.60
C PHE A 230 10.64 14.69 23.02
N GLN A 231 11.75 13.98 23.23
CA GLN A 231 12.37 13.83 24.54
C GLN A 231 13.02 15.14 24.99
N ASN A 232 13.80 15.75 24.09
CA ASN A 232 14.49 17.01 24.35
C ASN A 232 13.60 18.25 24.09
N ARG A 233 12.41 18.05 23.51
CA ARG A 233 11.43 19.10 23.16
C ARG A 233 12.03 20.22 22.33
N LYS A 234 12.80 19.84 21.32
CA LYS A 234 13.52 20.78 20.45
C LYS A 234 13.47 20.35 18.99
N TRP A 235 13.38 21.33 18.10
CA TRP A 235 13.70 21.14 16.69
C TRP A 235 15.19 20.86 16.55
N PHE A 236 15.56 20.01 15.61
CA PHE A 236 16.96 19.91 15.20
C PHE A 236 17.35 21.18 14.45
N ASP A 237 18.56 21.69 14.73
CA ASP A 237 19.06 22.93 14.13
C ASP A 237 19.29 22.77 12.62
N GLU A 238 19.67 21.57 12.19
CA GLU A 238 19.94 21.24 10.80
C GLU A 238 18.69 20.72 10.09
N LYS A 239 18.37 21.35 8.96
CA LYS A 239 17.39 20.86 7.99
C LYS A 239 18.12 19.98 6.98
N ILE A 240 17.51 18.88 6.56
CA ILE A 240 18.11 17.96 5.59
C ILE A 240 17.54 18.25 4.18
N PRO A 241 18.29 18.93 3.30
CA PRO A 241 17.92 19.05 1.90
C PRO A 241 18.22 17.74 1.16
N LEU A 242 17.23 17.17 0.49
CA LEU A 242 17.44 16.04 -0.42
C LEU A 242 17.55 16.56 -1.86
N SER A 243 18.62 17.32 -2.11
CA SER A 243 18.81 18.11 -3.33
C SER A 243 18.93 17.30 -4.62
N GLU A 244 19.31 16.03 -4.51
CA GLU A 244 19.50 15.11 -5.64
C GLU A 244 18.34 14.11 -5.78
N MET A 245 17.29 14.24 -4.97
CA MET A 245 16.16 13.32 -4.99
C MET A 245 15.04 13.84 -5.90
N ALA A 246 14.93 13.26 -7.09
CA ALA A 246 13.80 13.46 -7.98
C ALA A 246 12.52 12.79 -7.45
N GLY A 247 11.36 13.15 -8.00
CA GLY A 247 10.05 12.64 -7.56
C GLY A 247 9.36 13.52 -6.54
N HIS A 248 8.03 13.68 -6.69
CA HIS A 248 7.24 14.63 -5.89
C HIS A 248 5.90 14.05 -5.39
N ASP A 249 5.50 12.88 -5.88
CA ASP A 249 4.23 12.24 -5.50
C ASP A 249 4.49 11.14 -4.48
N VAL A 250 4.23 11.47 -3.21
CA VAL A 250 4.36 10.52 -2.08
C VAL A 250 3.42 9.32 -2.28
N GLY A 251 3.97 8.11 -2.20
CA GLY A 251 3.25 6.85 -2.44
C GLY A 251 3.16 6.45 -3.92
N SER A 252 3.78 7.21 -4.82
CA SER A 252 3.85 6.92 -6.26
C SER A 252 5.29 6.98 -6.77
N SER A 253 5.91 8.16 -6.75
CA SER A 253 7.30 8.37 -7.21
C SER A 253 8.31 8.46 -6.08
N VAL A 254 7.86 8.81 -4.86
CA VAL A 254 8.71 8.90 -3.67
C VAL A 254 8.01 8.29 -2.46
N CYS A 255 8.77 7.72 -1.51
CA CYS A 255 8.27 7.18 -0.26
C CYS A 255 9.16 7.62 0.91
N PHE A 256 8.52 7.93 2.04
CA PHE A 256 9.18 8.30 3.28
C PHE A 256 8.69 7.39 4.40
N GLU A 257 9.60 6.86 5.20
CA GLU A 257 9.24 6.03 6.36
C GLU A 257 10.31 6.06 7.44
N ILE A 258 9.88 5.88 8.70
CA ILE A 258 10.77 5.66 9.83
C ILE A 258 10.82 4.15 10.08
N HIS A 259 12.02 3.58 10.10
CA HIS A 259 12.20 2.15 10.36
C HIS A 259 13.46 1.90 11.19
N GLY A 260 13.31 1.22 12.32
CA GLY A 260 14.40 1.07 13.29
C GLY A 260 14.81 2.43 13.86
N ASP A 261 16.09 2.73 13.78
CA ASP A 261 16.73 3.96 14.27
C ASP A 261 17.01 4.98 13.15
N SER A 262 16.49 4.73 11.95
CA SER A 262 16.82 5.48 10.74
C SER A 262 15.57 5.99 10.02
N PHE A 263 15.69 7.17 9.41
CA PHE A 263 14.73 7.71 8.47
C PHE A 263 15.09 7.25 7.05
N TYR A 264 14.10 6.87 6.25
CA TYR A 264 14.28 6.43 4.86
C TYR A 264 13.51 7.33 3.89
N ALA A 265 14.16 7.72 2.80
CA ALA A 265 13.55 8.36 1.64
C ALA A 265 13.94 7.61 0.37
N ILE A 266 12.97 7.06 -0.36
CA ILE A 266 13.20 6.27 -1.57
C ILE A 266 12.46 6.91 -2.75
N SER A 267 13.15 7.10 -3.87
CA SER A 267 12.58 7.58 -5.14
C SER A 267 12.72 6.57 -6.27
N SER A 268 11.74 6.55 -7.17
CA SER A 268 11.76 5.76 -8.41
C SER A 268 12.15 6.58 -9.65
N GLN A 269 12.43 7.88 -9.49
CA GLN A 269 12.80 8.80 -10.57
C GLN A 269 14.29 9.10 -10.53
N THR A 270 14.93 9.11 -11.69
CA THR A 270 16.38 9.30 -11.85
C THR A 270 16.77 10.77 -11.96
N SER A 271 16.00 11.57 -12.70
CA SER A 271 16.28 12.99 -12.88
C SER A 271 15.05 13.87 -12.72
N PHE A 272 15.29 15.18 -12.52
CA PHE A 272 14.26 16.20 -12.40
C PHE A 272 13.70 16.64 -13.76
N GLU A 273 14.36 16.27 -14.86
CA GLU A 273 13.95 16.58 -16.22
C GLU A 273 13.08 15.44 -16.78
N CYS A 274 11.89 15.78 -17.31
CA CYS A 274 11.00 14.78 -17.89
C CYS A 274 11.49 14.17 -19.22
N GLU A 275 12.57 14.68 -19.81
CA GLU A 275 12.98 14.40 -21.20
C GLU A 275 14.24 13.52 -21.34
N GLU A 276 14.89 13.12 -20.25
CA GLU A 276 16.01 12.18 -20.35
C GLU A 276 15.51 10.75 -20.57
N ILE A 277 15.84 10.20 -21.75
CA ILE A 277 15.67 8.79 -22.05
C ILE A 277 16.82 8.05 -21.37
N ASP A 278 16.77 7.96 -20.04
CA ASP A 278 17.60 7.01 -19.31
C ASP A 278 17.24 5.62 -19.79
N TRP A 279 18.24 4.91 -20.33
CA TRP A 279 18.05 3.55 -20.78
C TRP A 279 17.67 2.70 -19.57
N THR A 280 18.42 2.81 -18.47
CA THR A 280 18.12 2.09 -17.22
C THR A 280 17.57 3.04 -16.17
N SER A 281 16.50 2.64 -15.49
CA SER A 281 16.03 3.32 -14.29
C SER A 281 16.51 2.61 -13.03
N PHE A 282 16.86 3.39 -12.03
CA PHE A 282 17.26 2.94 -10.70
C PHE A 282 16.28 3.43 -9.63
N TYR A 283 16.33 2.82 -8.45
CA TYR A 283 15.80 3.44 -7.24
C TYR A 283 16.92 4.23 -6.57
N HIS A 284 16.58 5.42 -6.08
CA HIS A 284 17.52 6.25 -5.34
C HIS A 284 17.03 6.34 -3.89
N GLY A 285 17.82 5.81 -2.97
CA GLY A 285 17.51 5.82 -1.55
C GLY A 285 18.45 6.71 -0.76
N TYR A 286 17.90 7.38 0.23
CA TYR A 286 18.62 8.12 1.26
C TYR A 286 18.21 7.60 2.63
N ARG A 287 19.17 7.52 3.55
CA ARG A 287 18.87 7.31 4.98
C ARG A 287 19.78 8.14 5.88
N PHE A 288 19.30 8.43 7.07
CA PHE A 288 20.07 9.06 8.13
C PHE A 288 19.52 8.67 9.51
N PRO A 289 20.34 8.69 10.58
CA PRO A 289 19.91 8.33 11.92
C PRO A 289 18.95 9.36 12.54
N LEU A 290 17.91 8.89 13.23
CA LEU A 290 16.84 9.74 13.78
C LEU A 290 17.30 10.67 14.91
N ASN A 291 18.33 10.30 15.65
CA ASN A 291 18.83 11.08 16.79
C ASN A 291 19.86 12.14 16.39
N SER A 292 20.38 12.08 15.16
CA SER A 292 21.43 12.97 14.66
C SER A 292 21.24 13.26 13.17
N PRO A 293 20.15 13.95 12.78
CA PRO A 293 19.92 14.34 11.40
C PRO A 293 20.95 15.38 10.96
N CYS A 294 21.94 14.97 10.18
CA CYS A 294 22.88 15.89 9.53
C CYS A 294 23.31 15.39 8.16
N ARG A 295 23.80 16.31 7.33
CA ARG A 295 24.24 16.03 5.96
C ARG A 295 25.43 15.07 5.90
N GLU A 296 26.30 15.07 6.91
CA GLU A 296 27.46 14.18 6.96
C GLU A 296 27.09 12.72 7.19
N LEU A 297 25.96 12.45 7.87
CA LEU A 297 25.45 11.10 8.14
C LEU A 297 24.37 10.68 7.13
N LEU A 298 24.16 11.47 6.08
CA LEU A 298 23.23 11.14 5.00
C LEU A 298 23.87 10.10 4.08
N GLU A 299 23.42 8.86 4.20
CA GLU A 299 23.82 7.77 3.33
C GLU A 299 22.95 7.75 2.07
N LYS A 300 23.57 7.43 0.93
CA LYS A 300 22.91 7.28 -0.37
C LYS A 300 23.14 5.88 -0.92
N THR A 301 22.13 5.31 -1.56
CA THR A 301 22.28 4.03 -2.27
C THR A 301 23.13 4.17 -3.53
N ASN A 302 23.77 3.08 -3.96
CA ASN A 302 24.39 3.02 -5.28
C ASN A 302 23.36 2.61 -6.34
N ASP A 303 23.40 3.23 -7.51
CA ASP A 303 22.50 2.91 -8.61
C ASP A 303 22.66 1.45 -9.06
N GLU A 304 23.89 0.95 -9.21
CA GLU A 304 24.16 -0.42 -9.68
C GLU A 304 23.51 -1.50 -8.80
N ASP A 305 23.42 -1.26 -7.48
CA ASP A 305 22.81 -2.16 -6.51
C ASP A 305 21.27 -2.00 -6.43
N MET A 306 20.75 -0.87 -6.91
CA MET A 306 19.34 -0.48 -6.82
C MET A 306 18.63 -0.47 -8.18
N TRP A 307 18.93 -1.44 -9.04
CA TRP A 307 18.27 -1.58 -10.35
C TRP A 307 16.74 -1.68 -10.24
N ARG A 308 16.03 -0.85 -11.02
CA ARG A 308 14.56 -0.83 -11.07
C ARG A 308 14.02 -1.46 -12.35
N ARG A 309 14.47 -0.98 -13.52
CA ARG A 309 14.01 -1.47 -14.83
C ARG A 309 14.91 -1.03 -15.97
N GLN A 310 14.83 -1.76 -17.08
CA GLN A 310 15.39 -1.37 -18.37
C GLN A 310 14.26 -0.85 -19.28
N HIS A 311 14.51 0.21 -20.04
CA HIS A 311 13.49 0.76 -20.95
C HIS A 311 13.04 -0.25 -22.03
N GLN A 312 13.92 -1.21 -22.39
CA GLN A 312 13.64 -2.32 -23.31
C GLN A 312 12.52 -3.24 -22.82
N GLU A 313 12.22 -3.24 -21.52
CA GLU A 313 11.06 -3.94 -20.97
C GLU A 313 9.73 -3.37 -21.48
N GLY A 314 9.73 -2.22 -22.16
CA GLY A 314 8.55 -1.65 -22.80
C GLY A 314 7.96 -0.47 -22.05
N PRO A 315 6.92 0.18 -22.58
CA PRO A 315 6.35 1.38 -21.97
C PRO A 315 5.56 1.07 -20.69
N ILE A 316 5.44 2.08 -19.83
CA ILE A 316 4.67 2.05 -18.58
C ILE A 316 3.58 3.12 -18.58
N ASP A 317 2.48 2.87 -17.88
CA ASP A 317 1.46 3.89 -17.58
C ASP A 317 1.71 4.44 -16.17
N GLU A 318 2.34 5.60 -16.10
CA GLU A 318 2.75 6.25 -14.84
C GLU A 318 1.58 6.51 -13.87
N ARG A 319 0.36 6.68 -14.40
CA ARG A 319 -0.84 6.89 -13.56
C ARG A 319 -1.15 5.68 -12.69
N TRP A 320 -0.71 4.50 -13.12
CA TRP A 320 -0.88 3.24 -12.39
C TRP A 320 0.26 2.93 -11.43
N MET A 321 1.31 3.77 -11.39
CA MET A 321 2.40 3.59 -10.44
C MET A 321 1.90 3.74 -9.01
N SER A 322 2.34 2.82 -8.17
CA SER A 322 2.25 2.94 -6.73
C SER A 322 3.51 2.36 -6.13
N MET A 323 4.08 3.07 -5.17
CA MET A 323 5.26 2.64 -4.45
C MET A 323 4.98 2.74 -2.96
N GLN A 324 5.41 1.74 -2.20
CA GLN A 324 5.31 1.72 -0.75
C GLN A 324 6.53 1.02 -0.16
N LEU A 325 6.84 1.34 1.09
CA LEU A 325 7.85 0.63 1.87
C LEU A 325 7.14 -0.33 2.81
N ASP A 326 7.49 -1.62 2.70
CA ASP A 326 6.85 -2.70 3.45
C ASP A 326 7.89 -3.46 4.27
N VAL A 327 7.51 -3.86 5.49
CA VAL A 327 8.38 -4.62 6.38
C VAL A 327 8.17 -6.10 6.12
N ASP A 328 9.26 -6.80 5.79
CA ASP A 328 9.21 -8.23 5.55
C ASP A 328 8.95 -9.02 6.83
N GLU A 329 7.82 -9.72 6.91
CA GLU A 329 7.39 -10.43 8.14
C GLU A 329 8.41 -11.49 8.64
N SER A 330 9.27 -12.03 7.77
CA SER A 330 10.29 -13.02 8.13
C SER A 330 11.62 -12.39 8.54
N THR A 331 12.12 -11.41 7.79
CA THR A 331 13.45 -10.81 8.04
C THR A 331 13.43 -9.51 8.86
N GLY A 332 12.28 -8.84 8.94
CA GLY A 332 12.16 -7.51 9.57
C GLY A 332 12.84 -6.40 8.76
N LYS A 333 13.31 -6.69 7.55
CA LYS A 333 13.94 -5.70 6.68
C LYS A 333 12.88 -4.92 5.90
N LEU A 334 13.11 -3.62 5.75
CA LEU A 334 12.31 -2.75 4.90
C LEU A 334 12.60 -3.06 3.42
N LYS A 335 11.55 -3.19 2.61
CA LYS A 335 11.64 -3.49 1.18
C LYS A 335 10.74 -2.54 0.39
N ILE A 336 11.12 -2.27 -0.86
CA ILE A 336 10.32 -1.48 -1.81
C ILE A 336 9.29 -2.42 -2.42
N VAL A 337 8.03 -2.03 -2.40
CA VAL A 337 6.95 -2.69 -3.15
C VAL A 337 6.43 -1.70 -4.19
N GLU A 338 6.70 -2.00 -5.45
CA GLU A 338 6.28 -1.18 -6.58
C GLU A 338 5.24 -1.93 -7.42
N ALA A 339 4.15 -1.27 -7.78
CA ALA A 339 3.21 -1.75 -8.78
C ALA A 339 3.26 -0.84 -10.01
N ARG A 340 3.31 -1.43 -11.20
CA ARG A 340 3.32 -0.69 -12.48
C ARG A 340 2.42 -1.37 -13.50
N LYS A 341 1.74 -0.60 -14.32
CA LYS A 341 1.06 -1.11 -15.51
C LYS A 341 1.98 -0.96 -16.70
N GLU A 342 2.29 -2.06 -17.37
CA GLU A 342 3.33 -2.12 -18.39
C GLU A 342 2.94 -2.99 -19.59
N TRP A 343 3.54 -2.69 -20.74
CA TRP A 343 3.44 -3.49 -21.96
C TRP A 343 4.77 -4.21 -22.18
N TYR A 344 4.95 -5.28 -21.40
CA TYR A 344 6.21 -6.00 -21.31
C TYR A 344 6.72 -6.43 -22.69
N GLN A 345 7.98 -6.13 -23.02
CA GLN A 345 8.62 -6.40 -24.31
C GLN A 345 7.83 -5.87 -25.52
N GLY A 346 7.12 -4.76 -25.36
CA GLY A 346 6.29 -4.18 -26.42
C GLY A 346 5.06 -5.03 -26.79
N SER A 347 4.61 -5.90 -25.88
CA SER A 347 3.36 -6.66 -26.01
C SER A 347 2.18 -5.74 -26.30
N SER A 348 1.16 -6.22 -27.01
CA SER A 348 -0.10 -5.50 -27.20
C SER A 348 -1.00 -5.53 -25.96
N LYS A 349 -0.69 -6.39 -24.99
CA LYS A 349 -1.43 -6.54 -23.73
C LYS A 349 -0.74 -5.75 -22.63
N SER A 350 -1.50 -4.93 -21.93
CA SER A 350 -1.04 -4.29 -20.69
C SER A 350 -1.23 -5.24 -19.52
N GLN A 351 -0.27 -5.31 -18.60
CA GLN A 351 -0.37 -6.07 -17.36
C GLN A 351 0.07 -5.21 -16.18
N ARG A 352 -0.60 -5.31 -15.02
CA ARG A 352 -0.14 -4.65 -13.80
C ARG A 352 0.75 -5.60 -13.01
N ASN A 353 2.05 -5.34 -12.99
CA ASN A 353 3.05 -6.18 -12.35
C ASN A 353 3.49 -5.57 -11.02
N TYR A 354 3.84 -6.44 -10.07
CA TYR A 354 4.30 -6.06 -8.74
C TYR A 354 5.71 -6.56 -8.51
N TYR A 355 6.56 -5.65 -8.06
CA TYR A 355 7.97 -5.87 -7.84
C TYR A 355 8.29 -5.64 -6.37
N THR A 356 9.08 -6.54 -5.80
CA THR A 356 9.67 -6.36 -4.47
C THR A 356 11.17 -6.21 -4.63
N THR A 357 11.73 -5.13 -4.10
CA THR A 357 13.17 -4.85 -4.19
C THR A 357 13.75 -4.61 -2.80
N ASP A 358 14.92 -5.16 -2.57
CA ASP A 358 15.66 -4.97 -1.32
C ASP A 358 16.32 -3.60 -1.33
N ILE A 359 16.36 -2.93 -0.17
CA ILE A 359 17.03 -1.65 -0.03
C ILE A 359 18.47 -1.92 0.40
N ILE A 360 19.42 -1.54 -0.46
CA ILE A 360 20.84 -1.82 -0.28
C ILE A 360 21.59 -0.49 -0.15
N PHE A 361 22.17 -0.26 1.02
CA PHE A 361 23.11 0.84 1.26
C PHE A 361 24.54 0.31 1.19
N PRO A 362 25.50 1.12 0.73
CA PRO A 362 26.91 0.73 0.72
C PRO A 362 27.36 0.34 2.13
N LYS A 363 27.99 -0.82 2.29
CA LYS A 363 28.62 -1.19 3.56
C LYS A 363 29.83 -0.28 3.81
N ASP A 364 30.07 0.07 5.07
CA ASP A 364 31.31 0.75 5.44
C ASP A 364 32.51 -0.15 5.12
N LYS A 365 33.55 0.43 4.52
CA LYS A 365 34.78 -0.30 4.15
C LYS A 365 35.47 -1.00 5.32
N GLN A 366 35.11 -0.69 6.57
CA GLN A 366 35.68 -1.32 7.76
C GLN A 366 35.11 -2.71 8.04
N GLU A 367 33.83 -2.98 7.73
CA GLU A 367 33.21 -4.30 7.94
C GLU A 367 33.69 -5.34 6.92
N GLN A 368 34.14 -4.90 5.73
CA GLN A 368 34.72 -5.79 4.72
C GLN A 368 36.03 -6.45 5.20
N TYR A 369 36.81 -5.78 6.05
CA TYR A 369 38.03 -6.36 6.61
C TYR A 369 37.76 -7.33 7.77
N GLU A 370 36.63 -7.23 8.46
CA GLU A 370 36.25 -8.14 9.55
C GLU A 370 35.57 -9.42 9.03
N GLU A 371 34.79 -9.35 7.95
CA GLU A 371 34.25 -10.54 7.27
C GLU A 371 35.36 -11.36 6.55
N GLU A 372 36.36 -10.71 5.95
CA GLU A 372 37.50 -11.41 5.30
C GLU A 372 38.55 -11.96 6.29
N SER A 373 38.60 -11.46 7.54
CA SER A 373 39.55 -11.93 8.56
C SER A 373 38.97 -12.94 9.56
N GLY A 374 37.68 -13.24 9.46
CA GLY A 374 36.93 -14.08 10.41
C GLY A 374 36.87 -15.58 10.10
N ASP A 375 37.24 -16.03 8.89
CA ASP A 375 37.05 -17.41 8.42
C ASP A 375 38.35 -18.11 7.98
N GLU A 376 39.44 -17.95 8.73
CA GLU A 376 40.68 -18.73 8.53
C GLU A 376 41.14 -19.42 9.82
N PHE A 377 40.31 -20.28 10.44
CA PHE A 377 40.79 -21.33 11.35
C PHE A 377 39.77 -22.48 11.48
N GLN A 378 39.87 -23.51 10.62
CA GLN A 378 40.28 -24.87 11.01
C GLN A 378 40.05 -25.93 9.91
N ASP A 379 41.11 -26.72 9.72
CA ASP A 379 41.18 -28.16 9.42
C ASP A 379 40.70 -28.72 8.08
N GLU A 380 41.54 -28.61 7.04
CA GLU A 380 41.59 -29.59 5.94
C GLU A 380 43.03 -29.90 5.52
N ASP A 381 43.65 -30.90 6.16
CA ASP A 381 44.85 -31.56 5.65
C ASP A 381 44.82 -33.05 6.04
N ALA A 382 44.22 -33.88 5.18
CA ALA A 382 44.43 -35.33 5.20
C ALA A 382 44.20 -36.04 3.86
N ASP A 383 43.34 -35.55 2.97
CA ASP A 383 42.89 -36.36 1.81
C ASP A 383 43.44 -35.91 0.44
N ALA A 384 44.21 -34.83 0.35
CA ALA A 384 44.72 -34.30 -0.93
C ALA A 384 46.11 -34.83 -1.36
N ILE A 385 46.78 -35.64 -0.51
CA ILE A 385 48.14 -36.14 -0.79
C ILE A 385 48.14 -37.47 -1.57
N GLU A 386 47.01 -38.17 -1.68
CA GLU A 386 46.96 -39.50 -2.30
C GLU A 386 46.71 -39.50 -3.83
N GLU A 387 46.10 -38.44 -4.39
CA GLU A 387 45.81 -38.34 -5.84
C GLU A 387 46.96 -37.74 -6.67
N ALA A 388 47.90 -37.02 -6.04
CA ALA A 388 49.04 -36.41 -6.72
C ALA A 388 50.21 -37.38 -6.97
N ILE A 389 50.23 -38.54 -6.32
CA ILE A 389 51.30 -39.55 -6.43
C ILE A 389 51.06 -40.52 -7.62
N LEU A 390 49.88 -40.53 -8.24
CA LEU A 390 49.50 -41.49 -9.28
C LEU A 390 49.60 -41.01 -10.73
N ARG A 391 50.03 -39.77 -11.01
CA ARG A 391 50.12 -39.22 -12.39
C ARG A 391 51.52 -38.85 -12.88
N SER A 392 52.57 -39.44 -12.30
CA SER A 392 53.95 -39.19 -12.70
C SER A 392 54.67 -40.46 -13.15
N GLN A 393 54.18 -41.20 -14.15
CA GLN A 393 54.97 -42.21 -14.87
C GLN A 393 54.63 -42.23 -16.37
N SER A 394 55.68 -42.09 -17.19
CA SER A 394 55.76 -41.98 -18.66
C SER A 394 55.43 -40.58 -19.20
N ASP A 395 56.24 -39.89 -20.00
CA ASP A 395 57.24 -40.38 -20.95
C ASP A 395 58.32 -39.31 -21.27
N VAL A 396 59.46 -39.81 -21.74
CA VAL A 396 60.74 -39.11 -21.96
C VAL A 396 60.89 -38.72 -23.45
N GLY A 397 61.50 -37.56 -23.75
CA GLY A 397 62.37 -37.47 -24.94
C GLY A 397 62.41 -36.17 -25.77
N ASN A 398 63.44 -35.37 -25.50
CA ASN A 398 64.34 -34.64 -26.42
C ASN A 398 63.94 -33.36 -27.18
N GLN A 399 64.65 -32.27 -26.80
CA GLN A 399 65.56 -31.36 -27.58
C GLN A 399 65.01 -30.73 -28.88
N SER A 400 65.17 -29.43 -29.23
CA SER A 400 66.18 -28.39 -28.97
C SER A 400 65.70 -27.01 -29.51
N SER A 401 66.23 -25.90 -28.98
CA SER A 401 66.06 -24.48 -29.39
C SER A 401 66.76 -24.14 -30.74
N PRO A 402 66.93 -22.87 -31.23
CA PRO A 402 66.31 -21.55 -30.89
C PRO A 402 65.89 -20.66 -32.12
N HIS A 403 65.25 -19.50 -31.83
CA HIS A 403 65.16 -18.16 -32.49
C HIS A 403 66.04 -17.79 -33.73
N PRO A 404 65.89 -16.59 -34.40
CA PRO A 404 64.75 -15.66 -34.55
C PRO A 404 64.61 -15.01 -35.99
N SER A 405 63.68 -14.06 -36.10
CA SER A 405 63.77 -12.78 -36.83
C SER A 405 63.28 -12.62 -38.30
N SER A 406 62.17 -11.88 -38.42
CA SER A 406 62.03 -10.58 -39.13
C SER A 406 61.77 -10.49 -40.65
N VAL A 407 60.98 -9.44 -40.97
CA VAL A 407 61.00 -8.53 -42.15
C VAL A 407 60.01 -8.82 -43.31
N PHE A 408 59.05 -7.89 -43.48
CA PHE A 408 58.43 -7.32 -44.72
C PHE A 408 57.74 -8.30 -45.70
N SER A 409 56.85 -7.94 -46.62
CA SER A 409 55.97 -6.81 -46.94
C SER A 409 55.15 -7.26 -48.16
N ALA A 410 54.16 -6.45 -48.52
CA ALA A 410 53.73 -6.19 -49.89
C ALA A 410 52.68 -7.11 -50.54
N SER A 411 51.49 -6.52 -50.66
CA SER A 411 50.84 -6.17 -51.93
C SER A 411 50.03 -7.21 -52.71
N THR A 412 48.72 -6.95 -52.72
CA THR A 412 47.91 -6.60 -53.92
C THR A 412 47.95 -7.56 -55.12
N SER A 413 46.76 -7.99 -55.59
CA SER A 413 46.15 -7.41 -56.80
C SER A 413 45.06 -8.28 -57.45
N THR A 414 44.03 -7.58 -57.96
CA THR A 414 43.26 -7.83 -59.22
C THR A 414 42.38 -9.09 -59.34
N SER A 415 41.22 -9.11 -60.00
CA SER A 415 40.55 -8.19 -60.94
C SER A 415 39.19 -8.79 -61.41
N LYS A 416 38.29 -7.91 -61.90
CA LYS A 416 37.29 -8.12 -63.01
C LYS A 416 36.11 -9.10 -62.72
N ALA A 417 34.90 -9.03 -63.29
CA ALA A 417 34.26 -8.18 -64.30
C ALA A 417 32.75 -8.58 -64.44
N THR A 418 31.88 -7.59 -64.64
CA THR A 418 30.76 -7.52 -65.64
C THR A 418 29.43 -8.31 -65.52
N SER A 419 28.35 -7.50 -65.63
CA SER A 419 27.06 -7.66 -66.36
C SER A 419 25.83 -8.40 -65.81
N SER A 420 24.76 -7.59 -65.68
CA SER A 420 23.42 -7.67 -66.33
C SER A 420 22.26 -8.49 -65.74
N SER A 421 21.21 -7.72 -65.43
CA SER A 421 19.79 -7.83 -65.84
C SER A 421 18.80 -8.77 -65.13
N SER A 422 17.63 -8.16 -64.89
CA SER A 422 16.24 -8.65 -64.83
C SER A 422 15.75 -9.43 -63.61
N THR A 423 15.03 -8.69 -62.76
CA THR A 423 13.63 -8.91 -62.34
C THR A 423 13.17 -10.36 -62.11
N THR A 424 13.08 -10.75 -60.83
CA THR A 424 11.90 -11.45 -60.28
C THR A 424 12.02 -11.45 -58.75
N ALA A 425 10.95 -11.06 -58.05
CA ALA A 425 10.85 -11.19 -56.60
C ALA A 425 10.86 -12.68 -56.21
N PRO A 426 11.59 -13.05 -55.14
CA PRO A 426 10.89 -13.72 -54.06
C PRO A 426 11.36 -13.31 -52.66
N SER A 427 10.48 -13.60 -51.71
CA SER A 427 10.59 -13.63 -50.26
C SER A 427 12.00 -13.89 -49.69
N TYR A 428 12.42 -13.07 -48.72
CA TYR A 428 13.49 -13.41 -47.79
C TYR A 428 13.16 -12.96 -46.36
N THR A 429 12.84 -13.95 -45.53
CA THR A 429 13.39 -14.07 -44.18
C THR A 429 14.90 -13.87 -44.25
N THR A 430 15.41 -12.80 -43.66
CA THR A 430 16.74 -12.77 -43.05
C THR A 430 16.73 -11.72 -41.95
N LEU A 431 16.91 -12.22 -40.74
CA LEU A 431 17.36 -11.50 -39.55
C LEU A 431 18.49 -10.54 -39.92
N PHE A 432 18.35 -9.26 -39.59
CA PHE A 432 19.51 -8.38 -39.50
C PHE A 432 20.31 -8.83 -38.28
N ASP A 433 21.35 -9.62 -38.54
CA ASP A 433 22.41 -9.92 -37.59
C ASP A 433 23.24 -8.63 -37.39
N ASN A 434 22.95 -7.92 -36.30
CA ASN A 434 23.63 -6.68 -35.92
C ASN A 434 24.91 -6.92 -35.10
N THR A 435 25.41 -8.15 -35.02
CA THR A 435 26.61 -8.49 -34.23
C THR A 435 27.93 -7.96 -34.81
N GLY A 436 27.90 -7.34 -36.01
CA GLY A 436 29.08 -6.87 -36.73
C GLY A 436 29.33 -5.35 -36.74
N PHE A 437 28.46 -4.52 -36.16
CA PHE A 437 28.73 -3.07 -36.10
C PHE A 437 29.55 -2.75 -34.86
N PRO A 438 30.78 -2.22 -35.00
CA PRO A 438 31.53 -1.79 -33.84
C PRO A 438 30.85 -0.52 -33.30
N ASN A 439 30.32 -0.60 -32.07
CA ASN A 439 29.85 0.54 -31.27
C ASN A 439 30.92 1.65 -31.10
N SER A 440 32.14 1.46 -31.62
CA SER A 440 33.28 2.36 -31.50
C SER A 440 33.05 3.75 -32.08
N GLN A 441 32.30 3.92 -33.17
CA GLN A 441 32.03 5.26 -33.73
C GLN A 441 30.98 6.04 -32.95
N LEU A 442 30.02 5.36 -32.32
CA LEU A 442 29.00 5.99 -31.46
C LEU A 442 29.56 6.32 -30.07
N LEU A 443 30.51 5.52 -29.58
CA LEU A 443 31.25 5.83 -28.35
C LEU A 443 32.07 7.12 -28.45
N LEU A 444 32.56 7.49 -29.65
CA LEU A 444 33.24 8.76 -29.90
C LEU A 444 32.32 9.99 -29.82
N LEU A 445 31.00 9.78 -29.82
CA LEU A 445 29.98 10.83 -29.64
C LEU A 445 29.54 10.99 -28.17
N ARG A 446 30.02 10.14 -27.25
CA ARG A 446 29.82 10.36 -25.81
C ARG A 446 30.64 11.58 -25.38
N GLN A 447 29.96 12.70 -25.15
CA GLN A 447 30.54 13.85 -24.49
C GLN A 447 30.72 13.55 -22.99
N LYS A 448 31.47 14.38 -22.26
CA LYS A 448 31.72 14.17 -20.81
C LYS A 448 30.42 14.24 -20.00
N GLU A 449 29.41 14.88 -20.58
CA GLU A 449 28.05 15.07 -20.08
C GLU A 449 27.12 13.90 -20.47
N ASN A 450 27.50 13.07 -21.45
CA ASN A 450 26.76 11.86 -21.82
C ASN A 450 27.09 10.74 -20.82
N GLN A 451 26.28 10.66 -19.76
CA GLN A 451 26.22 9.55 -18.82
C GLN A 451 25.11 8.58 -19.26
N PRO A 452 25.31 7.68 -20.25
CA PRO A 452 24.39 6.57 -20.41
C PRO A 452 24.49 5.76 -19.13
N HIS A 453 23.51 5.94 -18.24
CA HIS A 453 23.20 5.11 -17.09
C HIS A 453 22.73 3.73 -17.59
N TYR A 454 23.54 3.09 -18.44
CA TYR A 454 23.25 1.80 -19.02
C TYR A 454 23.84 0.70 -18.15
N LEU A 455 22.95 -0.09 -17.56
CA LEU A 455 23.28 -1.36 -16.92
C LEU A 455 22.54 -2.45 -17.69
N GLU A 456 23.23 -3.54 -18.00
CA GLU A 456 22.56 -4.70 -18.58
C GLU A 456 21.51 -5.22 -17.58
N ALA A 457 20.30 -5.50 -18.07
CA ALA A 457 19.18 -5.83 -17.19
C ALA A 457 19.47 -7.16 -16.46
N PRO A 458 19.62 -7.17 -15.12
CA PRO A 458 19.79 -8.41 -14.39
C PRO A 458 18.53 -9.28 -14.52
N PRO A 459 18.65 -10.62 -14.44
CA PRO A 459 17.50 -11.50 -14.47
C PRO A 459 16.60 -11.22 -13.26
N ARG A 460 15.32 -10.93 -13.50
CA ARG A 460 14.36 -10.68 -12.42
C ARG A 460 14.16 -11.96 -11.60
N ASN A 461 14.18 -11.83 -10.28
CA ASN A 461 13.86 -12.94 -9.38
C ASN A 461 12.34 -13.26 -9.43
N PRO A 462 11.92 -14.50 -9.77
CA PRO A 462 10.51 -14.91 -9.80
C PRO A 462 9.78 -14.73 -8.45
N HIS A 463 10.48 -14.91 -7.32
CA HIS A 463 9.92 -14.71 -5.99
C HIS A 463 9.60 -13.23 -5.70
N CYS A 464 10.33 -12.32 -6.35
CA CYS A 464 10.17 -10.88 -6.19
C CYS A 464 9.35 -10.22 -7.31
N THR A 465 8.84 -11.00 -8.27
CA THR A 465 8.06 -10.50 -9.41
C THR A 465 6.73 -11.22 -9.49
N HIS A 466 5.61 -10.54 -9.24
CA HIS A 466 4.26 -11.08 -9.38
C HIS A 466 3.55 -10.47 -10.59
N PRO A 467 3.27 -11.25 -11.64
CA PRO A 467 2.48 -10.78 -12.77
C PRO A 467 1.00 -10.65 -12.39
N GLY A 468 0.39 -9.48 -12.57
CA GLY A 468 -1.03 -9.29 -12.28
C GLY A 468 -1.94 -9.61 -13.47
N ASP A 469 -3.16 -9.08 -13.44
CA ASP A 469 -4.14 -9.31 -14.52
C ASP A 469 -3.71 -8.63 -15.83
N ASN A 470 -3.67 -9.40 -16.91
CA ASN A 470 -3.42 -8.94 -18.27
C ASN A 470 -4.70 -8.77 -19.10
N GLY A 471 -5.87 -8.96 -18.48
CA GLY A 471 -7.19 -8.86 -19.09
C GLY A 471 -7.65 -10.09 -19.87
N ALA A 472 -6.89 -11.20 -19.84
CA ALA A 472 -7.24 -12.40 -20.60
C ALA A 472 -8.37 -13.21 -19.95
N ALA A 473 -8.39 -13.29 -18.62
CA ALA A 473 -9.39 -14.05 -17.88
C ALA A 473 -10.66 -13.24 -17.58
N CYS A 474 -10.52 -11.95 -17.29
CA CYS A 474 -11.62 -11.02 -17.08
C CYS A 474 -11.24 -9.61 -17.54
N PRO A 475 -12.21 -8.74 -17.90
CA PRO A 475 -11.93 -7.36 -18.23
C PRO A 475 -11.19 -6.64 -17.10
N THR A 476 -10.18 -5.85 -17.46
CA THR A 476 -9.49 -4.99 -16.50
C THR A 476 -10.31 -3.75 -16.20
N PHE A 477 -10.16 -3.23 -14.98
CA PHE A 477 -10.76 -1.96 -14.59
C PHE A 477 -9.89 -0.78 -15.05
N THR A 478 -10.53 0.34 -15.34
CA THR A 478 -9.81 1.60 -15.52
C THR A 478 -9.33 2.11 -14.16
N ILE A 479 -8.37 3.04 -14.18
CA ILE A 479 -7.85 3.65 -12.95
C ILE A 479 -8.97 4.34 -12.16
N ALA A 480 -9.88 5.03 -12.85
CA ALA A 480 -11.01 5.72 -12.23
C ALA A 480 -12.01 4.77 -11.56
N LYS A 481 -12.03 3.49 -11.96
CA LYS A 481 -12.86 2.44 -11.36
C LYS A 481 -12.09 1.58 -10.35
N THR A 482 -10.81 1.89 -10.09
CA THR A 482 -9.97 1.17 -9.13
C THR A 482 -9.58 2.12 -8.00
N CYS A 483 -10.43 2.21 -6.98
CA CYS A 483 -10.36 3.21 -5.92
C CYS A 483 -9.22 2.97 -4.92
N VAL A 484 -8.89 1.71 -4.65
CA VAL A 484 -7.78 1.30 -3.79
C VAL A 484 -6.98 0.24 -4.53
N ARG A 485 -5.65 0.29 -4.39
CA ARG A 485 -4.69 -0.62 -5.02
C ARG A 485 -3.63 -0.94 -3.98
N THR A 486 -3.45 -2.21 -3.65
CA THR A 486 -2.42 -2.63 -2.70
C THR A 486 -1.86 -3.99 -3.08
N TYR A 487 -0.66 -4.28 -2.57
CA TYR A 487 0.00 -5.56 -2.71
C TYR A 487 0.44 -6.07 -1.34
N SER A 488 -0.06 -7.24 -0.93
CA SER A 488 0.40 -7.96 0.25
C SER A 488 1.47 -8.97 -0.16
N LYS A 489 2.71 -8.72 0.26
CA LYS A 489 3.83 -9.64 0.04
C LYS A 489 3.62 -10.96 0.77
N SER A 490 3.22 -10.92 2.04
CA SER A 490 3.05 -12.12 2.87
C SER A 490 1.96 -13.05 2.38
N SER A 491 0.96 -12.53 1.66
CA SER A 491 -0.10 -13.34 1.03
C SER A 491 0.13 -13.58 -0.46
N ASN A 492 1.20 -13.05 -1.07
CA ASN A 492 1.44 -13.07 -2.51
C ASN A 492 0.20 -12.65 -3.33
N THR A 493 -0.43 -11.55 -2.91
CA THR A 493 -1.77 -11.16 -3.37
C THR A 493 -1.85 -9.66 -3.58
N TYR A 494 -2.33 -9.23 -4.74
CA TYR A 494 -2.79 -7.85 -4.90
C TYR A 494 -4.27 -7.74 -4.59
N LEU A 495 -4.68 -6.65 -3.95
CA LEU A 495 -6.07 -6.37 -3.61
C LEU A 495 -6.46 -5.01 -4.15
N ASP A 496 -7.58 -4.97 -4.86
CA ASP A 496 -8.22 -3.76 -5.36
C ASP A 496 -9.59 -3.57 -4.73
N LEU A 497 -9.93 -2.31 -4.45
CA LEU A 497 -11.31 -1.87 -4.28
C LEU A 497 -11.78 -1.30 -5.62
N VAL A 498 -12.73 -1.97 -6.27
CA VAL A 498 -13.21 -1.61 -7.61
C VAL A 498 -14.67 -1.17 -7.58
N ASP A 499 -15.00 -0.18 -8.41
CA ASP A 499 -16.36 0.18 -8.74
C ASP A 499 -16.80 -0.60 -9.99
N ASP A 500 -17.64 -1.62 -9.77
CA ASP A 500 -18.08 -2.62 -10.74
C ASP A 500 -19.61 -2.54 -10.94
N PRO A 501 -20.11 -1.47 -11.61
CA PRO A 501 -21.54 -1.34 -11.90
C PRO A 501 -22.03 -2.49 -12.77
N LEU A 502 -23.29 -2.89 -12.56
CA LEU A 502 -23.90 -3.94 -13.38
C LEU A 502 -24.00 -3.48 -14.84
N LEU A 503 -23.65 -4.35 -15.79
CA LEU A 503 -23.75 -4.04 -17.23
C LEU A 503 -25.18 -3.71 -17.69
N THR A 504 -26.18 -4.22 -16.97
CA THR A 504 -27.60 -3.94 -17.21
C THR A 504 -28.05 -2.59 -16.66
N ASP A 505 -27.25 -1.98 -15.79
CA ASP A 505 -27.55 -0.69 -15.18
C ASP A 505 -26.97 0.45 -16.01
N TRP A 506 -27.82 1.04 -16.86
CA TRP A 506 -27.47 2.20 -17.69
C TRP A 506 -27.16 3.45 -16.86
N ASN A 507 -27.61 3.53 -15.60
CA ASN A 507 -27.23 4.61 -14.70
C ASN A 507 -25.80 4.47 -14.17
N SER A 508 -25.15 3.31 -14.39
CA SER A 508 -23.82 2.99 -13.86
C SER A 508 -23.74 3.27 -12.35
N THR A 509 -24.76 2.83 -11.61
CA THR A 509 -24.85 3.04 -10.16
C THR A 509 -23.63 2.42 -9.51
N GLN A 510 -22.99 3.19 -8.62
CA GLN A 510 -21.81 2.76 -7.89
C GLN A 510 -22.05 1.39 -7.25
N ARG A 511 -21.11 0.47 -7.47
CA ARG A 511 -21.13 -0.86 -6.90
C ARG A 511 -19.71 -1.30 -6.55
N VAL A 512 -19.30 -0.93 -5.35
CA VAL A 512 -18.01 -1.25 -4.78
C VAL A 512 -17.90 -2.76 -4.49
N ARG A 513 -16.77 -3.34 -4.90
CA ARG A 513 -16.37 -4.74 -4.67
C ARG A 513 -14.88 -4.81 -4.41
N LEU A 514 -14.46 -5.90 -3.79
CA LEU A 514 -13.07 -6.31 -3.73
C LEU A 514 -12.74 -7.20 -4.92
N ARG A 515 -11.52 -7.04 -5.43
CA ARG A 515 -10.93 -7.86 -6.48
C ARG A 515 -9.50 -8.21 -6.09
N ALA A 516 -9.08 -9.46 -6.25
CA ALA A 516 -7.68 -9.83 -6.07
C ALA A 516 -7.22 -10.86 -7.08
N GLY A 517 -5.91 -10.86 -7.33
CA GLY A 517 -5.20 -11.97 -7.94
C GLY A 517 -4.08 -12.41 -7.02
N SER A 518 -3.98 -13.72 -6.86
CA SER A 518 -3.14 -14.35 -5.85
C SER A 518 -2.40 -15.52 -6.47
N ARG A 519 -1.15 -15.71 -6.05
CA ARG A 519 -0.35 -16.87 -6.46
C ARG A 519 0.08 -17.68 -5.25
N LYS A 520 0.19 -19.00 -5.43
CA LYS A 520 0.77 -19.91 -4.42
C LYS A 520 1.89 -20.72 -5.03
N LEU A 521 2.91 -21.00 -4.23
CA LEU A 521 4.00 -21.87 -4.66
C LEU A 521 3.47 -23.27 -4.99
N LYS A 522 3.96 -23.86 -6.07
CA LYS A 522 3.71 -25.26 -6.44
C LYS A 522 4.69 -26.16 -5.70
N PRO A 523 4.42 -27.47 -5.65
CA PRO A 523 5.42 -28.43 -5.22
C PRO A 523 6.72 -28.26 -6.01
N PRO A 524 7.89 -28.62 -5.42
CA PRO A 524 9.16 -28.55 -6.10
C PRO A 524 9.10 -29.21 -7.48
N LEU A 525 9.73 -28.56 -8.47
CA LEU A 525 9.74 -29.03 -9.84
C LEU A 525 10.44 -30.38 -9.94
N ARG A 526 9.86 -31.29 -10.74
CA ARG A 526 10.40 -32.63 -10.96
C ARG A 526 10.46 -32.93 -12.44
N ASN A 527 11.53 -33.61 -12.85
CA ASN A 527 11.66 -34.14 -14.21
C ASN A 527 10.78 -35.39 -14.41
N SER A 528 10.77 -35.94 -15.63
CA SER A 528 10.01 -37.16 -15.99
C SER A 528 10.39 -38.39 -15.16
N GLU A 529 11.58 -38.39 -14.56
CA GLU A 529 12.13 -39.47 -13.73
C GLU A 529 11.84 -39.25 -12.23
N GLY A 530 11.23 -38.12 -11.86
CA GLY A 530 10.84 -37.77 -10.49
C GLY A 530 11.91 -37.06 -9.66
N PHE A 531 13.08 -36.76 -10.23
CA PHE A 531 14.16 -35.99 -9.60
C PHE A 531 13.86 -34.49 -9.63
N LEU A 532 14.36 -33.75 -8.63
CA LEU A 532 14.27 -32.30 -8.60
C LEU A 532 14.97 -31.70 -9.81
N CYS A 533 14.35 -30.68 -10.40
CA CYS A 533 14.94 -29.95 -11.51
C CYS A 533 14.83 -28.45 -11.30
N GLU A 534 15.83 -27.73 -11.82
CA GLU A 534 15.81 -26.28 -11.84
C GLU A 534 14.73 -25.76 -12.80
N PRO A 535 14.15 -24.57 -12.52
CA PRO A 535 13.24 -23.93 -13.43
C PRO A 535 13.94 -23.45 -14.71
N SER A 536 13.14 -23.09 -15.71
CA SER A 536 13.64 -22.49 -16.96
C SER A 536 14.45 -21.20 -16.77
N GLY A 537 15.23 -20.79 -17.78
CA GLY A 537 15.90 -19.48 -17.79
C GLY A 537 14.97 -18.29 -18.09
N ASN A 538 13.76 -18.53 -18.61
CA ASN A 538 12.82 -17.47 -18.93
C ASN A 538 11.91 -17.13 -17.74
N LEU A 539 11.83 -15.86 -17.36
CA LEU A 539 11.05 -15.39 -16.20
C LEU A 539 9.59 -15.87 -16.19
N ASN A 540 8.88 -15.70 -17.31
CA ASN A 540 7.45 -16.02 -17.38
C ASN A 540 7.20 -17.53 -17.30
N GLU A 541 8.03 -18.32 -17.98
CA GLU A 541 7.98 -19.78 -17.89
C GLU A 541 8.28 -20.24 -16.47
N THR A 542 9.29 -19.66 -15.82
CA THR A 542 9.67 -19.97 -14.45
C THR A 542 8.57 -19.61 -13.46
N ILE A 543 7.93 -18.45 -13.60
CA ILE A 543 6.79 -18.09 -12.75
C ILE A 543 5.65 -19.11 -12.96
N ASN A 544 5.36 -19.49 -14.20
CA ASN A 544 4.32 -20.49 -14.50
C ASN A 544 4.68 -21.89 -13.97
N GLN A 545 5.95 -22.25 -13.92
CA GLN A 545 6.43 -23.51 -13.35
C GLN A 545 6.36 -23.50 -11.82
N LEU A 546 6.82 -22.42 -11.17
CA LEU A 546 6.92 -22.31 -9.72
C LEU A 546 5.60 -21.97 -9.03
N TYR A 547 4.70 -21.24 -9.69
CA TYR A 547 3.47 -20.75 -9.07
C TYR A 547 2.22 -21.31 -9.71
N ARG A 548 1.20 -21.53 -8.89
CA ARG A 548 -0.18 -21.73 -9.29
C ARG A 548 -0.89 -20.39 -9.19
N ASP A 549 -1.34 -19.88 -10.33
CA ASP A 549 -2.24 -18.74 -10.39
C ASP A 549 -3.65 -19.19 -9.97
N LYS A 550 -4.22 -18.53 -8.95
CA LYS A 550 -5.61 -18.78 -8.50
C LYS A 550 -6.64 -18.06 -9.39
N GLY A 551 -6.20 -17.29 -10.39
CA GLY A 551 -7.05 -16.44 -11.20
C GLY A 551 -7.60 -15.26 -10.41
N ILE A 552 -8.51 -14.50 -11.03
CA ILE A 552 -9.09 -13.30 -10.42
C ILE A 552 -10.29 -13.69 -9.55
N SER A 553 -10.22 -13.35 -8.28
CA SER A 553 -11.30 -13.52 -7.31
C SER A 553 -11.98 -12.18 -7.03
N PHE A 554 -13.30 -12.20 -6.92
CA PHE A 554 -14.09 -11.03 -6.52
C PHE A 554 -14.81 -11.31 -5.22
N TRP A 555 -15.09 -10.26 -4.45
CA TRP A 555 -15.97 -10.32 -3.30
C TRP A 555 -16.82 -9.05 -3.19
N PRO A 556 -18.13 -9.12 -2.89
CA PRO A 556 -18.92 -10.33 -2.66
C PRO A 556 -18.96 -11.25 -3.88
N ARG A 557 -18.94 -12.56 -3.63
CA ARG A 557 -19.07 -13.58 -4.69
C ARG A 557 -20.54 -13.82 -5.01
N VAL A 558 -20.82 -14.10 -6.27
CA VAL A 558 -22.12 -14.65 -6.68
C VAL A 558 -22.02 -16.16 -6.50
N GLU A 559 -22.00 -16.62 -5.25
CA GLU A 559 -22.01 -18.05 -4.91
C GLU A 559 -23.44 -18.56 -4.77
N GLU A 560 -23.71 -19.82 -5.15
CA GLU A 560 -25.05 -20.46 -5.08
C GLU A 560 -25.61 -20.54 -3.65
N THR A 561 -24.78 -20.37 -2.64
CA THR A 561 -25.12 -20.53 -1.22
C THR A 561 -25.70 -19.26 -0.57
N ILE A 562 -25.50 -18.09 -1.17
CA ILE A 562 -25.97 -16.79 -0.66
C ILE A 562 -27.31 -16.45 -1.34
N THR A 563 -28.33 -16.12 -0.55
CA THR A 563 -29.62 -15.67 -1.13
C THR A 563 -29.49 -14.26 -1.71
N GLU A 564 -30.29 -13.92 -2.73
CA GLU A 564 -30.30 -12.57 -3.32
C GLU A 564 -30.47 -11.48 -2.25
N ALA A 565 -31.37 -11.69 -1.28
CA ALA A 565 -31.60 -10.75 -0.18
C ALA A 565 -30.36 -10.55 0.73
N GLN A 566 -29.59 -11.61 0.99
CA GLN A 566 -28.34 -11.50 1.73
C GLN A 566 -27.29 -10.76 0.88
N LEU A 567 -27.21 -11.07 -0.40
CA LEU A 567 -26.29 -10.39 -1.29
C LEU A 567 -26.59 -8.88 -1.39
N ASP A 568 -27.87 -8.50 -1.43
CA ASP A 568 -28.33 -7.12 -1.40
C ASP A 568 -28.01 -6.41 -0.08
N GLU A 569 -28.18 -7.09 1.07
CA GLU A 569 -27.77 -6.55 2.38
C GLU A 569 -26.26 -6.25 2.40
N LEU A 570 -25.45 -7.14 1.83
CA LEU A 570 -24.01 -6.96 1.75
C LEU A 570 -23.62 -5.81 0.82
N TYR A 571 -24.27 -5.70 -0.35
CA TYR A 571 -24.05 -4.57 -1.25
C TYR A 571 -24.49 -3.26 -0.62
N THR A 572 -25.58 -3.24 0.13
CA THR A 572 -26.06 -2.06 0.87
C THR A 572 -25.04 -1.62 1.91
N LEU A 573 -24.35 -2.57 2.56
CA LEU A 573 -23.31 -2.26 3.53
C LEU A 573 -22.04 -1.70 2.86
N LEU A 574 -21.65 -2.26 1.71
CA LEU A 574 -20.49 -1.78 0.95
C LEU A 574 -20.77 -0.48 0.19
N ASN A 575 -22.03 -0.23 -0.14
CA ASN A 575 -22.51 0.92 -0.90
C ASN A 575 -23.71 1.53 -0.17
N PRO A 576 -23.49 2.26 0.94
CA PRO A 576 -24.57 2.89 1.68
C PRO A 576 -25.40 3.79 0.74
N PRO A 577 -26.71 3.54 0.56
CA PRO A 577 -27.50 4.15 -0.51
C PRO A 577 -27.53 5.69 -0.51
N THR A 578 -27.36 6.31 0.66
CA THR A 578 -27.36 7.77 0.83
C THR A 578 -25.96 8.39 0.71
N PHE A 579 -24.91 7.58 0.56
CA PHE A 579 -23.51 8.01 0.54
C PHE A 579 -22.77 7.44 -0.67
N LEU A 580 -23.40 7.48 -1.85
CA LEU A 580 -22.74 7.13 -3.11
C LEU A 580 -21.92 8.33 -3.63
N GLY A 581 -20.83 8.06 -4.35
CA GLY A 581 -20.01 9.10 -4.98
C GLY A 581 -18.52 8.79 -4.96
N ASN A 582 -17.73 9.71 -4.41
CA ASN A 582 -16.28 9.54 -4.35
C ASN A 582 -15.92 8.42 -3.38
N VAL A 583 -15.05 7.51 -3.81
CA VAL A 583 -14.55 6.40 -2.97
C VAL A 583 -13.04 6.56 -2.82
N GLN A 584 -12.58 6.58 -1.57
CA GLN A 584 -11.16 6.62 -1.23
C GLN A 584 -10.93 5.65 -0.07
N GLY A 585 -9.83 4.91 -0.10
CA GLY A 585 -9.54 3.93 0.92
C GLY A 585 -8.05 3.71 1.13
N THR A 586 -7.75 3.09 2.27
CA THR A 586 -6.42 2.67 2.69
C THR A 586 -6.50 1.22 3.13
N CYS A 587 -5.45 0.46 2.86
CA CYS A 587 -5.36 -0.95 3.23
C CYS A 587 -4.05 -1.20 3.96
N ASP A 588 -4.10 -1.99 5.01
CA ASP A 588 -2.92 -2.53 5.70
C ASP A 588 -2.89 -4.06 5.55
N GLU A 589 -2.06 -4.73 6.34
CA GLU A 589 -1.84 -6.18 6.27
C GLU A 589 -2.99 -7.02 6.85
N ARG A 590 -3.99 -6.40 7.50
CA ARG A 590 -5.11 -7.07 8.20
C ARG A 590 -6.49 -6.56 7.79
N SER A 591 -6.59 -5.37 7.22
CA SER A 591 -7.87 -4.71 6.95
C SER A 591 -7.78 -3.61 5.90
N LEU A 592 -8.95 -3.28 5.36
CA LEU A 592 -9.17 -2.17 4.45
C LEU A 592 -10.23 -1.24 5.05
N VAL A 593 -9.95 0.05 5.07
CA VAL A 593 -10.90 1.11 5.43
C VAL A 593 -11.10 2.00 4.23
N TYR A 594 -12.35 2.32 3.92
CA TYR A 594 -12.66 3.30 2.88
C TYR A 594 -13.83 4.19 3.26
N VAL A 595 -13.85 5.37 2.68
CA VAL A 595 -14.96 6.31 2.75
C VAL A 595 -15.69 6.36 1.41
N THR A 596 -16.99 6.56 1.45
CA THR A 596 -17.81 6.77 0.26
C THR A 596 -18.83 7.88 0.48
N GLY A 597 -19.03 8.72 -0.53
CA GLY A 597 -19.98 9.84 -0.49
C GLY A 597 -19.53 11.03 -1.32
N GLU A 598 -20.37 12.07 -1.35
CA GLU A 598 -20.08 13.31 -2.07
C GLU A 598 -18.94 14.09 -1.38
N LYS A 599 -18.03 14.69 -2.17
CA LYS A 599 -16.94 15.51 -1.62
C LYS A 599 -17.49 16.73 -0.90
N GLY A 600 -16.91 17.06 0.26
CA GLY A 600 -17.32 18.21 1.07
C GLY A 600 -18.58 18.00 1.91
N LYS A 601 -19.15 16.79 1.91
CA LYS A 601 -20.19 16.36 2.85
C LYS A 601 -19.65 15.22 3.72
N PRO A 602 -20.24 14.94 4.89
CA PRO A 602 -19.90 13.76 5.66
C PRO A 602 -19.99 12.50 4.79
N GLN A 603 -18.93 11.71 4.78
CA GLN A 603 -18.84 10.46 4.02
C GLN A 603 -19.07 9.27 4.95
N ALA A 604 -19.64 8.18 4.44
CA ALA A 604 -19.79 6.95 5.20
C ALA A 604 -18.46 6.21 5.28
N LEU A 605 -18.08 5.79 6.48
CA LEU A 605 -16.83 5.11 6.76
C LEU A 605 -17.05 3.60 6.89
N ILE A 606 -16.44 2.83 5.99
CA ILE A 606 -16.60 1.39 5.85
C ILE A 606 -15.31 0.68 6.19
N PHE A 607 -15.43 -0.36 7.01
CA PHE A 607 -14.35 -1.23 7.44
C PHE A 607 -14.54 -2.63 6.88
N VAL A 608 -13.46 -3.21 6.39
CA VAL A 608 -13.37 -4.59 5.90
C VAL A 608 -12.17 -5.25 6.58
N GLY A 609 -12.41 -6.30 7.38
CA GLY A 609 -11.38 -7.02 8.13
C GLY A 609 -11.10 -8.42 7.58
N PHE A 610 -9.82 -8.71 7.35
CA PHE A 610 -9.31 -10.03 6.93
C PHE A 610 -8.71 -10.83 8.08
N ASP A 611 -8.65 -10.26 9.28
CA ASP A 611 -8.26 -10.99 10.48
C ASP A 611 -9.47 -11.64 11.19
N ALA A 612 -9.42 -12.96 11.33
CA ALA A 612 -10.41 -13.76 12.06
C ALA A 612 -10.44 -13.48 13.57
N GLY A 613 -9.44 -12.78 14.11
CA GLY A 613 -9.30 -12.37 15.50
C GLY A 613 -10.12 -11.14 15.88
N MET A 614 -10.53 -10.31 14.90
CA MET A 614 -11.20 -9.03 15.17
C MET A 614 -12.63 -9.21 15.69
N ARG A 615 -13.00 -8.45 16.73
CA ARG A 615 -14.27 -8.57 17.46
C ARG A 615 -14.83 -7.19 17.82
N LEU A 616 -15.25 -6.43 16.81
CA LEU A 616 -15.90 -5.14 17.05
C LEU A 616 -17.27 -5.33 17.73
N LYS A 617 -17.58 -4.49 18.72
CA LYS A 617 -18.83 -4.55 19.48
C LYS A 617 -20.01 -4.16 18.61
N GLY A 618 -21.02 -5.02 18.49
CA GLY A 618 -22.26 -4.75 17.73
C GLY A 618 -22.37 -5.52 16.42
N LEU A 619 -21.28 -6.19 16.03
CA LEU A 619 -21.26 -7.10 14.89
C LEU A 619 -22.25 -8.26 15.05
N ARG A 620 -23.06 -8.52 14.03
CA ARG A 620 -23.94 -9.69 13.93
C ARG A 620 -23.24 -10.81 13.18
N ARG A 621 -23.67 -12.06 13.32
CA ARG A 621 -23.09 -13.16 12.53
C ARG A 621 -23.70 -13.19 11.13
N TRP A 622 -22.85 -13.25 10.10
CA TRP A 622 -23.32 -13.39 8.72
C TRP A 622 -24.04 -14.72 8.50
N GLY A 623 -25.12 -14.72 7.69
CA GLY A 623 -25.80 -15.94 7.26
C GLY A 623 -26.65 -16.65 8.32
N ARG A 624 -26.70 -16.15 9.56
CA ARG A 624 -27.62 -16.67 10.59
C ARG A 624 -28.84 -15.77 10.65
N VAL A 625 -29.99 -16.28 10.20
CA VAL A 625 -31.27 -15.66 10.51
C VAL A 625 -31.41 -15.68 12.02
N ASP A 626 -31.27 -14.52 12.67
CA ASP A 626 -31.70 -14.35 14.05
C ASP A 626 -33.18 -14.72 14.05
N LYS A 627 -33.51 -15.92 14.56
CA LYS A 627 -34.91 -16.23 14.90
C LYS A 627 -35.30 -15.11 15.83
N LYS A 628 -36.15 -14.19 15.35
CA LYS A 628 -36.78 -13.15 16.17
C LYS A 628 -37.18 -13.82 17.47
N THR A 629 -36.45 -13.55 18.55
CA THR A 629 -36.96 -13.80 19.89
C THR A 629 -38.17 -12.90 19.98
N LYS A 630 -39.34 -13.49 19.70
CA LYS A 630 -40.62 -12.87 20.02
C LYS A 630 -40.49 -12.44 21.47
N GLY A 631 -40.56 -11.13 21.69
CA GLY A 631 -40.66 -10.58 23.02
C GLY A 631 -41.81 -11.27 23.73
N VAL A 632 -41.49 -11.98 24.79
CA VAL A 632 -42.41 -12.20 25.89
C VAL A 632 -41.80 -11.39 27.01
N GLY A 633 -42.57 -10.41 27.48
CA GLY A 633 -42.19 -9.57 28.60
C GLY A 633 -42.16 -10.33 29.91
N GLU A 634 -41.88 -9.54 30.94
CA GLU A 634 -41.94 -9.86 32.38
C GLU A 634 -40.64 -10.37 33.02
N GLY A 635 -39.93 -9.43 33.64
CA GLY A 635 -39.67 -9.50 35.08
C GLY A 635 -38.38 -10.19 35.54
N PRO A 636 -37.70 -9.66 36.58
CA PRO A 636 -36.39 -10.13 36.99
C PRO A 636 -36.49 -11.33 37.92
N HIS A 637 -35.67 -12.36 37.69
CA HIS A 637 -35.32 -13.31 38.74
C HIS A 637 -33.81 -13.55 38.78
N ILE A 638 -33.27 -13.14 39.93
CA ILE A 638 -31.97 -13.47 40.48
C ILE A 638 -31.96 -14.98 40.73
N ASP A 639 -30.90 -15.68 40.32
CA ASP A 639 -30.10 -16.60 41.15
C ASP A 639 -29.24 -17.50 40.26
N GLY A 640 -27.93 -17.45 40.52
CA GLY A 640 -26.93 -18.18 39.76
C GLY A 640 -26.82 -19.65 40.14
N ARG A 641 -26.22 -20.44 39.24
CA ARG A 641 -25.22 -21.45 39.58
C ARG A 641 -24.56 -22.01 38.33
N ALA A 642 -23.24 -22.08 38.41
CA ALA A 642 -22.40 -22.94 37.59
C ALA A 642 -22.54 -24.41 38.02
N THR A 643 -21.87 -25.30 37.26
CA THR A 643 -21.80 -26.77 37.32
C THR A 643 -22.91 -27.45 36.50
N GLY A 644 -22.69 -28.37 35.58
CA GLY A 644 -21.59 -29.28 35.28
C GLY A 644 -22.21 -30.67 35.01
N GLY A 645 -21.65 -31.47 34.10
CA GLY A 645 -21.88 -32.92 34.12
C GLY A 645 -22.59 -33.53 32.91
N VAL A 646 -21.87 -34.48 32.32
CA VAL A 646 -22.18 -35.42 31.24
C VAL A 646 -23.25 -36.44 31.64
N SER A 647 -24.13 -36.86 30.73
CA SER A 647 -24.55 -38.27 30.61
C SER A 647 -25.20 -38.57 29.27
N MET A 648 -24.77 -39.67 28.66
CA MET A 648 -25.37 -40.33 27.50
C MET A 648 -26.71 -40.99 27.84
N CYS A 649 -27.58 -41.10 26.84
CA CYS A 649 -28.39 -42.30 26.58
C CYS A 649 -28.79 -42.33 25.09
N GLU A 650 -28.38 -43.41 24.43
CA GLU A 650 -28.82 -43.82 23.10
C GLU A 650 -30.26 -44.35 23.15
N THR A 651 -31.07 -43.98 22.17
CA THR A 651 -32.04 -44.89 21.52
C THR A 651 -32.27 -44.36 20.10
N GLY A 652 -31.99 -45.21 19.11
CA GLY A 652 -32.05 -44.85 17.71
C GLY A 652 -33.45 -44.70 17.15
N GLN A 653 -33.58 -43.87 16.12
CA GLN A 653 -34.55 -44.01 15.06
C GLN A 653 -33.97 -43.47 13.75
N TYR A 654 -34.14 -44.27 12.71
CA TYR A 654 -33.62 -44.15 11.36
C TYR A 654 -34.58 -43.25 10.56
N SER A 655 -34.14 -42.07 10.10
CA SER A 655 -34.69 -41.42 8.91
C SER A 655 -33.91 -40.15 8.53
N ASP A 656 -33.65 -40.05 7.24
CA ASP A 656 -33.35 -38.85 6.44
C ASP A 656 -31.91 -38.34 6.37
N LEU A 657 -31.26 -38.87 5.33
CA LEU A 657 -30.11 -38.33 4.61
C LEU A 657 -30.40 -36.89 4.15
N VAL A 658 -30.03 -35.92 4.99
CA VAL A 658 -29.75 -34.55 4.52
C VAL A 658 -28.31 -34.55 4.00
N PRO A 659 -28.03 -34.09 2.76
CA PRO A 659 -26.66 -33.96 2.31
C PRO A 659 -25.94 -33.04 3.29
N ASN A 660 -24.84 -33.52 3.88
CA ASN A 660 -23.93 -32.69 4.65
C ASN A 660 -23.59 -31.47 3.78
N LYS A 661 -24.21 -30.32 4.10
CA LYS A 661 -23.76 -29.02 3.61
C LYS A 661 -22.31 -28.92 4.05
N TYR A 662 -21.40 -29.06 3.10
CA TYR A 662 -20.02 -28.67 3.27
C TYR A 662 -20.04 -27.17 3.53
N VAL A 663 -20.10 -26.79 4.80
CA VAL A 663 -19.86 -25.43 5.26
C VAL A 663 -18.35 -25.29 5.29
N ASP A 664 -17.83 -24.40 4.45
CA ASP A 664 -16.41 -24.11 4.39
C ASP A 664 -15.91 -23.76 5.82
N PRO A 665 -14.86 -24.40 6.36
CA PRO A 665 -14.29 -24.04 7.65
C PRO A 665 -13.91 -22.54 7.77
N TYR A 666 -13.76 -21.81 6.66
CA TYR A 666 -13.56 -20.36 6.62
C TYR A 666 -14.85 -19.52 6.73
N GLU A 667 -16.04 -20.10 6.55
CA GLU A 667 -17.33 -19.42 6.81
C GLU A 667 -17.66 -19.33 8.31
N LYS A 668 -17.09 -20.23 9.12
CA LYS A 668 -17.36 -20.35 10.56
C LYS A 668 -16.70 -19.22 11.36
N GLY A 669 -17.32 -18.04 11.35
CA GLY A 669 -16.89 -16.89 12.16
C GLY A 669 -17.11 -15.52 11.54
N ARG A 670 -17.66 -15.43 10.31
CA ARG A 670 -17.89 -14.15 9.65
C ARG A 670 -18.95 -13.31 10.38
N THR A 671 -18.70 -12.02 10.49
CA THR A 671 -19.56 -11.09 11.20
C THR A 671 -19.81 -9.81 10.41
N VAL A 672 -21.03 -9.29 10.44
CA VAL A 672 -21.52 -8.16 9.64
C VAL A 672 -22.30 -7.17 10.50
N GLY A 673 -22.03 -5.88 10.30
CA GLY A 673 -22.89 -4.74 10.66
C GLY A 673 -22.61 -4.04 12.00
N ILE A 674 -22.74 -2.71 12.02
CA ILE A 674 -23.33 -1.91 13.12
C ILE A 674 -24.02 -0.70 12.46
N GLU A 675 -25.22 -0.35 12.93
CA GLU A 675 -25.80 0.99 12.78
C GLU A 675 -25.57 1.71 14.13
N ARG A 676 -24.45 2.45 14.26
CA ARG A 676 -24.24 3.29 15.45
C ARG A 676 -25.03 4.58 15.25
N LYS A 677 -26.24 4.64 15.82
CA LYS A 677 -26.78 5.95 16.22
C LYS A 677 -25.85 6.49 17.30
N GLY A 678 -25.24 7.64 17.03
CA GLY A 678 -24.25 8.25 17.91
C GLY A 678 -24.79 8.45 19.31
N GLU A 679 -24.31 7.63 20.24
CA GLU A 679 -24.15 7.94 21.66
C GLU A 679 -22.91 7.17 22.12
N GLY A 680 -21.73 7.71 21.82
CA GLY A 680 -20.47 7.20 22.32
C GLY A 680 -20.41 7.40 23.84
N ARG A 681 -20.10 6.35 24.60
CA ARG A 681 -19.63 6.53 25.98
C ARG A 681 -18.23 7.12 25.89
N GLU A 682 -18.17 8.42 26.09
CA GLU A 682 -16.99 9.26 26.17
C GLU A 682 -16.15 8.91 27.40
N VAL A 683 -14.84 8.79 27.24
CA VAL A 683 -13.90 8.85 28.36
C VAL A 683 -13.26 10.23 28.29
N VAL A 684 -13.81 11.17 29.05
CA VAL A 684 -13.24 12.50 29.23
C VAL A 684 -12.09 12.37 30.23
N HIS A 685 -10.86 12.68 29.81
CA HIS A 685 -9.77 12.89 30.76
C HIS A 685 -10.03 14.21 31.51
N ALA A 686 -10.35 14.10 32.80
CA ALA A 686 -10.69 15.23 33.66
C ALA A 686 -9.47 16.12 33.91
N GLY A 687 -9.52 17.35 33.42
CA GLY A 687 -8.64 18.44 33.81
C GLY A 687 -8.86 18.85 35.27
N THR A 688 -7.75 19.22 35.91
CA THR A 688 -7.52 19.54 37.32
C THR A 688 -8.61 20.41 37.96
N ALA A 689 -9.17 19.91 39.08
CA ALA A 689 -10.13 20.63 39.90
C ALA A 689 -9.48 21.81 40.64
N VAL A 690 -9.93 23.04 40.35
CA VAL A 690 -9.65 24.22 41.18
C VAL A 690 -10.76 24.33 42.23
N GLN A 691 -10.39 24.21 43.50
CA GLN A 691 -11.27 24.40 44.65
C GLN A 691 -11.74 25.85 44.76
N PHE A 692 -13.06 26.05 44.75
CA PHE A 692 -13.69 27.29 45.21
C PHE A 692 -13.80 27.28 46.74
N SER A 693 -13.08 28.18 47.40
CA SER A 693 -13.40 28.66 48.74
C SER A 693 -13.79 30.13 48.64
N GLY A 694 -15.07 30.43 48.84
CA GLY A 694 -15.58 31.80 48.88
C GLY A 694 -15.24 32.53 50.19
N PRO A 695 -15.47 33.85 50.22
CA PRO A 695 -15.96 34.51 51.42
C PRO A 695 -17.19 35.41 51.15
N PRO A 696 -17.87 35.91 52.21
CA PRO A 696 -19.29 36.21 52.19
C PRO A 696 -19.67 37.69 52.01
N TYR A 697 -20.93 37.90 51.59
CA TYR A 697 -21.87 39.00 51.85
C TYR A 697 -21.34 40.44 52.01
N PHE A 698 -21.81 41.36 51.16
CA PHE A 698 -22.43 42.63 51.59
C PHE A 698 -23.31 43.23 50.48
N ASN A 699 -24.41 43.86 50.91
CA ASN A 699 -25.53 44.36 50.12
C ASN A 699 -25.58 45.90 50.22
N CYS A 700 -25.59 46.63 49.11
CA CYS A 700 -26.04 48.04 48.92
C CYS A 700 -25.69 48.41 47.47
N GLY A 701 -26.47 49.04 46.59
CA GLY A 701 -27.50 50.06 46.75
C GLY A 701 -27.20 51.18 45.75
N THR A 702 -28.19 51.54 44.92
CA THR A 702 -28.41 52.84 44.25
C THR A 702 -27.51 53.36 43.10
N ALA A 703 -28.15 53.45 41.92
CA ALA A 703 -28.51 54.68 41.18
C ALA A 703 -27.51 55.45 40.28
N SER A 704 -28.11 55.95 39.17
CA SER A 704 -27.69 56.99 38.21
C SER A 704 -26.61 56.59 37.18
N GLY A 705 -26.70 56.88 35.87
CA GLY A 705 -27.53 57.83 35.14
C GLY A 705 -26.62 58.77 34.32
N PHE A 706 -27.05 59.11 33.08
CA PHE A 706 -26.40 59.93 32.04
C PHE A 706 -25.42 59.17 31.12
N GLY A 707 -25.60 59.06 29.80
CA GLY A 707 -26.29 59.92 28.81
C GLY A 707 -25.25 60.83 28.15
N SER A 708 -24.86 60.62 26.89
CA SER A 708 -25.32 61.36 25.69
C SER A 708 -24.24 61.15 24.60
N GLN A 709 -24.52 60.64 23.38
CA GLN A 709 -25.04 61.38 22.19
C GLN A 709 -24.05 62.46 21.67
N CYS A 710 -23.79 62.73 20.39
CA CYS A 710 -24.31 62.44 19.02
C CYS A 710 -23.12 62.72 18.04
N ALA A 711 -23.12 62.68 16.71
CA ALA A 711 -24.10 62.84 15.61
C ALA A 711 -23.37 62.40 14.30
N ASP A 712 -23.96 61.74 13.30
CA ASP A 712 -24.99 62.11 12.29
C ASP A 712 -24.47 62.76 10.98
N GLY A 713 -25.13 62.36 9.87
CA GLY A 713 -25.20 63.03 8.55
C GLY A 713 -24.91 62.07 7.37
N ASP A 714 -25.91 61.38 6.78
CA ASP A 714 -26.81 61.80 5.66
C ASP A 714 -26.18 61.67 4.25
N ALA A 715 -26.83 61.34 3.12
CA ALA A 715 -28.12 60.78 2.72
C ALA A 715 -28.13 60.65 1.15
N GLN A 716 -29.22 60.09 0.58
CA GLN A 716 -29.72 60.13 -0.82
C GLN A 716 -29.18 59.13 -1.86
N ASP A 717 -29.92 58.65 -2.87
CA ASP A 717 -31.36 58.40 -3.17
C ASP A 717 -31.41 57.79 -4.61
N CYS A 718 -32.55 57.24 -5.05
CA CYS A 718 -33.03 57.01 -6.46
C CYS A 718 -33.53 55.58 -6.84
N VAL A 719 -34.82 55.39 -6.54
CA VAL A 719 -35.99 54.90 -7.31
C VAL A 719 -35.86 54.37 -8.77
N LEU A 720 -36.57 53.24 -9.06
CA LEU A 720 -37.62 52.99 -10.11
C LEU A 720 -37.57 51.52 -10.59
N GLY A 721 -38.50 50.63 -10.22
CA GLY A 721 -39.80 50.36 -10.89
C GLY A 721 -39.74 48.93 -11.50
N GLY A 722 -40.74 48.05 -11.57
CA GLY A 722 -42.16 48.02 -11.27
C GLY A 722 -42.80 46.91 -12.16
N HIS A 723 -43.75 46.14 -11.60
CA HIS A 723 -44.69 45.19 -12.25
C HIS A 723 -44.15 43.85 -12.84
N ALA A 724 -44.88 42.73 -12.88
CA ALA A 724 -46.08 42.21 -12.21
C ALA A 724 -46.35 40.79 -12.78
N ALA A 725 -46.64 39.83 -11.88
CA ALA A 725 -47.75 38.87 -11.95
C ALA A 725 -47.89 37.86 -13.11
N GLY A 726 -48.19 36.60 -12.75
CA GLY A 726 -48.87 35.65 -13.65
C GLY A 726 -48.63 34.17 -13.34
N ASP A 727 -49.38 33.63 -12.38
CA ASP A 727 -49.65 32.19 -12.23
C ASP A 727 -50.18 31.56 -13.52
N THR A 728 -49.86 30.29 -13.80
CA THR A 728 -50.87 29.21 -13.93
C THR A 728 -50.27 27.84 -14.25
N LYS A 729 -50.85 26.83 -13.59
CA LYS A 729 -50.70 25.38 -13.77
C LYS A 729 -51.30 24.93 -15.11
N SER A 730 -50.75 23.89 -15.75
CA SER A 730 -51.40 22.56 -15.86
C SER A 730 -50.62 21.59 -16.74
N ALA A 731 -50.74 20.31 -16.40
CA ALA A 731 -50.21 19.14 -17.08
C ALA A 731 -51.10 18.70 -18.25
N PHE A 732 -50.54 18.06 -19.30
CA PHE A 732 -51.22 16.98 -20.04
C PHE A 732 -50.21 16.16 -20.92
N THR A 733 -49.96 14.94 -20.47
CA THR A 733 -50.05 13.63 -21.16
C THR A 733 -49.53 13.38 -22.61
N LYS A 734 -48.67 12.35 -22.68
CA LYS A 734 -48.52 11.22 -23.65
C LYS A 734 -48.15 11.43 -25.14
N ALA A 735 -47.03 10.76 -25.44
CA ALA A 735 -46.82 9.76 -26.51
C ALA A 735 -46.59 10.21 -27.95
N GLY A 736 -45.44 9.77 -28.51
CA GLY A 736 -45.38 9.37 -29.92
C GLY A 736 -44.07 9.67 -30.67
N ARG A 737 -43.33 8.58 -30.94
CA ARG A 737 -42.51 8.30 -32.14
C ARG A 737 -41.12 8.94 -32.33
N MET A 738 -40.20 7.98 -32.53
CA MET A 738 -38.94 8.01 -33.28
C MET A 738 -38.80 9.10 -34.34
N GLY A 739 -37.65 9.79 -34.28
CA GLY A 739 -37.02 10.46 -35.41
C GLY A 739 -35.51 10.54 -35.17
N LYS A 740 -34.73 9.76 -35.94
CA LYS A 740 -33.27 9.98 -36.09
C LYS A 740 -33.05 11.37 -36.65
N LEU A 741 -32.29 12.22 -35.96
CA LEU A 741 -31.65 13.37 -36.58
C LEU A 741 -30.27 13.62 -35.96
N ILE A 742 -29.24 13.33 -36.76
CA ILE A 742 -27.89 13.82 -36.59
C ILE A 742 -27.90 15.29 -37.01
N ARG A 743 -27.57 16.22 -36.10
CA ARG A 743 -26.69 17.39 -36.33
C ARG A 743 -26.62 18.30 -35.10
N ARG A 744 -25.38 18.49 -34.63
CA ARG A 744 -24.66 19.72 -34.21
C ARG A 744 -25.43 20.87 -33.52
N VAL A 745 -24.71 21.47 -32.55
CA VAL A 745 -24.56 22.90 -32.15
C VAL A 745 -24.61 23.01 -30.60
N PRO A 746 -23.93 23.94 -29.89
CA PRO A 746 -22.66 24.67 -30.12
C PRO A 746 -21.65 24.58 -28.96
N ALA A 747 -20.46 25.13 -29.19
CA ALA A 747 -19.52 25.53 -28.16
C ALA A 747 -19.97 26.80 -27.40
N MET A 748 -19.80 26.79 -26.08
CA MET A 748 -19.61 27.93 -25.15
C MET A 748 -19.00 27.26 -23.90
N TYR A 749 -17.72 27.40 -23.59
CA TYR A 749 -17.11 28.59 -23.01
C TYR A 749 -15.60 28.59 -23.29
N LEU A 750 -15.09 29.75 -23.70
CA LEU A 750 -13.66 30.05 -23.84
C LEU A 750 -13.45 31.40 -23.16
N ALA A 751 -12.65 31.40 -22.10
CA ALA A 751 -11.74 32.48 -21.70
C ALA A 751 -11.09 32.11 -20.35
N LEU A 752 -9.79 32.24 -20.07
CA LEU A 752 -8.56 32.66 -20.77
C LEU A 752 -7.44 32.17 -19.80
N THR A 753 -6.58 31.21 -20.18
CA THR A 753 -5.19 31.35 -20.70
C THR A 753 -4.19 32.10 -19.80
N ASN A 754 -3.09 31.43 -19.43
CA ASN A 754 -1.76 31.72 -19.99
C ASN A 754 -0.66 30.81 -19.39
N LEU A 755 -0.08 29.95 -20.24
CA LEU A 755 1.38 29.72 -20.37
C LEU A 755 1.57 28.88 -21.65
N GLY A 756 2.25 29.46 -22.63
CA GLY A 756 2.22 29.04 -24.02
C GLY A 756 3.26 27.98 -24.38
N TYR A 757 2.90 27.13 -25.34
CA TYR A 757 3.84 26.37 -26.15
C TYR A 757 3.41 26.47 -27.62
N ASN A 758 4.30 27.02 -28.43
CA ASN A 758 4.19 27.08 -29.89
C ASN A 758 4.60 25.74 -30.49
N PHE A 759 3.71 25.09 -31.25
CA PHE A 759 4.10 24.04 -32.19
C PHE A 759 4.10 24.59 -33.62
N GLY A 760 5.27 24.49 -34.26
CA GLY A 760 5.50 24.84 -35.65
C GLY A 760 4.69 23.97 -36.60
N ARG A 761 4.08 24.64 -37.59
CA ARG A 761 3.24 24.10 -38.65
C ARG A 761 4.14 23.65 -39.82
N ALA A 762 4.02 22.41 -40.27
CA ALA A 762 4.58 21.97 -41.55
C ALA A 762 3.45 21.62 -42.53
N GLN A 763 3.47 22.29 -43.68
CA GLN A 763 2.57 22.17 -44.82
C GLN A 763 2.60 20.76 -45.46
N LYS A 764 1.44 20.30 -45.93
CA LYS A 764 1.30 19.35 -47.03
C LYS A 764 0.16 19.80 -47.94
N ASP A 765 0.53 20.41 -49.06
CA ASP A 765 -0.21 20.30 -50.34
C ASP A 765 0.20 18.93 -50.94
N GLY A 766 -0.60 18.08 -51.57
CA GLY A 766 -1.89 18.20 -52.25
C GLY A 766 -1.72 17.61 -53.67
N LEU A 767 -2.56 16.65 -54.08
CA LEU A 767 -2.96 16.21 -55.46
C LEU A 767 -3.47 14.75 -55.40
N VAL A 768 -4.79 14.49 -55.35
CA VAL A 768 -5.75 14.29 -56.47
C VAL A 768 -5.43 13.03 -57.31
N ASP A 769 -6.05 11.89 -56.98
CA ASP A 769 -7.23 11.30 -57.65
C ASP A 769 -7.82 10.16 -56.79
#